data_AF-A0A9D1NFU8-F1
#
_entry.id   AF-A0A9D1NFU8-F1
#
_cell.length_a   1.000
_cell.length_b   1.000
_cell.length_c   1.000
_cell.angle_alpha   90.00
_cell.angle_beta   90.00
_cell.angle_gamma   90.00
#
_symmetry.space_group_name_H-M   'P 1'
#
loop_
_entity.id
_entity.type
_entity.pdbx_description
1 polymer ?
#
loop_
_entity_poly.entity_id
_entity_poly.type
_entity_poly.pdbx_seq_one_letter_code
_entity_poly.pdbx_strand_id
1 'polypeptide(L)'
;MRRFLCIVLTVTMLLGCTSFEFVSAAATGLQTKDGFLDVEAEDLEFDKEYLEVKEGDLYSNSKGLAVLSEDKTEPAADDPAHLDLSFIADKAGTYTIWMRHTAETANMSGQNVFLSVQGGKYDIKMLEATPTQPKWMKLATVTAASDGEEISVKIRRRQKQEIVLDRFIFTNDASYVPDDGTLGIAGATPKPSSDPSGPAPEMTQKGGVAFIEAEDVAINSADATAGADSSASGGESVTIVNDHLTTPAQSDAGALEFTFVPEEDGVYALWTRVKPTSPNKGMWYALGDSEYTEVKLKGENGVYHWAGIAAFNATAGEAVTIKLFQASGWFTVDCFAIGKNADDGTVYTPDDSDFGLSGANIGDAPVIKAESKGEYPYVENSLEKMEGGVALLLDTANAYANNTLTMIDPDNAAVVATTVNDRTLVPIRFIAESFGAEVGWDEASSTASVALDGKNISIVLGQAEMNVNGTPITLDVAAETMHDRTMLPLRAISESLDKNVFWDDRGLILITDKDTVIDAEADGRLVESMLGYLKTGELALNYAVAPHFTQSVIDYACNLKQFNYSLTNQEASSGAANALYYLTLAARTDETIAASDGTLAKDAALTLLRSLIAGGNEPLCSTSCFWSHSVVSAALLLVKNTPVIYDELTQDEIDRIELLEKCLAIAGNWGYNDENDYATGPDLKGNFGKTWNPNHRHSYLPTVLMAALYFGSDELNEIYTSFDYDEYMAKLEEYGFTNIIGAWSAAGKDLMENGGEAVLIGNQGINDQQAGDPAGTGKGVKIPFKYMGLGLDDIDGIYEKLLDATYKGTVVNGFGADCYIVTGESSPMLGYEGMMFEFAASDGYGIRSKAGYCYDSFMVIMPVLANLKMFGGWDSQSESQQFYDTRMYVGNTDMIFKMQQGYQGYSNGSASSVEYESSFVGQGYMMSKDLWVNFHSMQNEDITIAQKPTLVVDPYEGITEPPEGAYESSESLGDVFADESYFDLGKKYTGKVTAEFDLVFGPDTDSAFNGVLMFDEQGATDRIWGNTNVLIQCSGGKINIRNGSNYVYSGYEFAPNFRFHFKVEMDASKKTYSVWMTPTWPTGGEEELVAENFAFRTGAVEIDNIGDMILSTEVGVMGSFWVENLTLSE
;
A
#
# COMPACT_ATOMS: atom_id res chain seq x y z
N MET A 1 51.83 -41.35 -2.46
CA MET A 1 52.12 -42.80 -2.67
C MET A 1 51.88 -43.07 -4.17
N ARG A 2 52.63 -43.92 -4.90
CA ARG A 2 52.45 -45.39 -5.05
C ARG A 2 50.95 -45.79 -5.21
N ARG A 3 50.51 -46.55 -6.24
CA ARG A 3 51.23 -47.26 -7.34
C ARG A 3 50.22 -47.94 -8.33
N PHE A 4 50.74 -48.52 -9.44
CA PHE A 4 50.10 -49.45 -10.42
C PHE A 4 49.17 -48.87 -11.52
N LEU A 5 48.96 -49.49 -12.72
CA LEU A 5 49.85 -50.27 -13.63
C LEU A 5 49.13 -50.64 -14.97
N CYS A 6 49.90 -50.75 -16.08
CA CYS A 6 49.64 -51.55 -17.30
C CYS A 6 48.52 -51.12 -18.30
N ILE A 7 48.44 -51.61 -19.56
CA ILE A 7 49.40 -51.77 -20.70
C ILE A 7 48.80 -52.68 -21.82
N VAL A 8 48.67 -52.13 -23.04
CA VAL A 8 48.92 -52.70 -24.41
C VAL A 8 48.15 -53.95 -24.93
N LEU A 9 47.80 -53.94 -26.24
CA LEU A 9 47.93 -54.96 -27.33
C LEU A 9 46.86 -54.68 -28.45
N THR A 10 47.05 -54.78 -29.78
CA THR A 10 48.23 -55.08 -30.64
C THR A 10 48.13 -54.52 -32.09
N VAL A 11 49.29 -54.15 -32.65
CA VAL A 11 49.79 -53.97 -34.05
C VAL A 11 49.04 -54.77 -35.16
N THR A 12 48.83 -54.30 -36.42
CA THR A 12 49.71 -54.29 -37.66
C THR A 12 48.86 -53.78 -38.88
N MET A 13 49.24 -53.48 -40.17
CA MET A 13 50.45 -53.60 -41.04
C MET A 13 50.30 -52.79 -42.39
N LEU A 14 51.41 -52.53 -43.13
CA LEU A 14 51.53 -52.09 -44.57
C LEU A 14 51.01 -50.67 -44.96
N LEU A 15 51.34 -50.04 -46.12
CA LEU A 15 52.65 -49.76 -46.79
C LEU A 15 52.47 -48.91 -48.09
N GLY A 16 53.28 -47.86 -48.31
CA GLY A 16 53.75 -47.48 -49.67
C GLY A 16 53.43 -46.08 -50.27
N CYS A 17 54.50 -45.35 -50.65
CA CYS A 17 54.61 -44.32 -51.71
C CYS A 17 53.85 -42.97 -51.62
N THR A 18 54.37 -41.81 -52.07
CA THR A 18 55.74 -41.20 -52.11
C THR A 18 55.61 -39.78 -52.72
N SER A 19 56.35 -38.77 -52.20
CA SER A 19 56.62 -37.43 -52.80
C SER A 19 55.38 -36.58 -53.20
N PHE A 20 55.25 -35.33 -52.75
CA PHE A 20 56.22 -34.25 -53.00
C PHE A 20 56.55 -33.40 -51.76
N GLU A 21 57.68 -32.70 -51.81
CA GLU A 21 57.94 -31.58 -50.91
C GLU A 21 57.15 -30.34 -51.36
N PHE A 22 56.35 -29.77 -50.46
CA PHE A 22 56.16 -28.32 -50.38
C PHE A 22 56.67 -27.88 -49.01
N VAL A 23 57.76 -27.12 -49.03
CA VAL A 23 58.23 -26.32 -47.89
C VAL A 23 58.27 -24.88 -48.40
N SER A 24 57.71 -23.96 -47.62
CA SER A 24 57.28 -22.62 -48.03
C SER A 24 56.09 -22.60 -49.00
N ALA A 25 55.15 -21.66 -48.88
CA ALA A 25 55.04 -20.67 -47.81
C ALA A 25 54.67 -21.33 -46.46
N ALA A 26 55.09 -20.72 -45.35
CA ALA A 26 54.22 -20.76 -44.18
C ALA A 26 53.06 -19.81 -44.55
N ALA A 27 51.81 -20.25 -44.39
CA ALA A 27 50.71 -19.29 -44.29
C ALA A 27 51.10 -18.31 -43.18
N THR A 28 51.07 -17.01 -43.46
CA THR A 28 51.45 -15.99 -42.48
C THR A 28 50.38 -15.99 -41.40
N GLY A 29 50.62 -16.78 -40.35
CA GLY A 29 49.65 -17.05 -39.30
C GLY A 29 49.05 -15.75 -38.80
N LEU A 30 47.72 -15.72 -38.75
CA LEU A 30 46.97 -14.64 -38.14
C LEU A 30 47.61 -14.34 -36.78
N GLN A 31 48.06 -13.11 -36.56
CA GLN A 31 48.64 -12.71 -35.30
C GLN A 31 48.00 -11.41 -34.87
N THR A 32 47.46 -11.42 -33.66
CA THR A 32 46.94 -10.19 -33.05
C THR A 32 48.07 -9.20 -32.81
N LYS A 33 47.75 -7.91 -32.86
CA LYS A 33 48.70 -6.84 -32.59
C LYS A 33 48.10 -5.94 -31.52
N ASP A 34 48.85 -5.77 -30.45
CA ASP A 34 48.44 -5.10 -29.25
C ASP A 34 47.18 -5.69 -28.58
N GLY A 35 46.81 -6.93 -28.91
CA GLY A 35 45.57 -7.57 -28.49
C GLY A 35 44.42 -7.52 -29.52
N PHE A 36 44.64 -6.97 -30.71
CA PHE A 36 43.61 -6.77 -31.74
C PHE A 36 43.99 -7.37 -33.12
N LEU A 37 43.04 -7.96 -33.84
CA LEU A 37 43.17 -8.38 -35.23
C LEU A 37 41.86 -8.16 -35.99
N ASP A 38 41.99 -7.77 -37.25
CA ASP A 38 40.90 -7.54 -38.20
C ASP A 38 41.28 -8.23 -39.53
N VAL A 39 40.37 -9.03 -40.10
CA VAL A 39 40.60 -9.83 -41.31
C VAL A 39 39.30 -10.10 -42.08
N GLU A 40 39.35 -9.95 -43.42
CA GLU A 40 38.25 -10.29 -44.33
C GLU A 40 38.14 -11.82 -44.47
N ALA A 41 36.93 -12.36 -44.65
CA ALA A 41 36.72 -13.80 -44.65
C ALA A 41 37.39 -14.51 -45.83
N GLU A 42 37.47 -13.89 -47.01
CA GLU A 42 38.00 -14.51 -48.23
C GLU A 42 39.54 -14.51 -48.33
N ASP A 43 40.23 -13.77 -47.46
CA ASP A 43 41.70 -13.76 -47.33
C ASP A 43 42.23 -14.90 -46.44
N LEU A 44 41.33 -15.66 -45.79
CA LEU A 44 41.65 -16.80 -44.92
C LEU A 44 41.93 -18.10 -45.70
N GLU A 45 42.41 -19.15 -45.01
CA GLU A 45 42.51 -20.49 -45.60
C GLU A 45 41.18 -21.25 -45.46
N PHE A 46 40.61 -21.66 -46.60
CA PHE A 46 39.29 -22.28 -46.68
C PHE A 46 39.19 -23.40 -47.73
N ASP A 47 38.29 -24.35 -47.48
CA ASP A 47 38.02 -25.48 -48.36
C ASP A 47 37.05 -25.10 -49.49
N LYS A 48 37.55 -25.22 -50.72
CA LYS A 48 36.87 -24.82 -51.96
C LYS A 48 35.90 -25.87 -52.51
N GLU A 49 35.76 -27.03 -51.86
CA GLU A 49 34.59 -27.92 -52.04
C GLU A 49 33.35 -27.35 -51.30
N TYR A 50 33.57 -26.47 -50.31
CA TYR A 50 32.62 -26.20 -49.23
C TYR A 50 32.28 -24.72 -49.03
N LEU A 51 33.17 -23.80 -49.39
CA LEU A 51 32.97 -22.35 -49.42
C LEU A 51 33.46 -21.78 -50.76
N GLU A 52 32.81 -20.74 -51.28
CA GLU A 52 33.26 -19.98 -52.45
C GLU A 52 33.30 -18.47 -52.19
N VAL A 53 34.17 -17.73 -52.88
CA VAL A 53 34.16 -16.26 -52.82
C VAL A 53 32.97 -15.75 -53.64
N LYS A 54 32.02 -15.09 -52.98
CA LYS A 54 30.86 -14.44 -53.59
C LYS A 54 31.12 -12.92 -53.60
N GLU A 55 31.09 -12.31 -54.78
CA GLU A 55 31.16 -10.86 -54.92
C GLU A 55 29.74 -10.26 -54.70
N GLY A 56 29.66 -9.07 -54.08
CA GLY A 56 28.39 -8.38 -53.84
C GLY A 56 28.51 -7.15 -52.93
N ASP A 57 27.66 -6.15 -53.15
CA ASP A 57 27.79 -4.80 -52.59
C ASP A 57 27.48 -4.69 -51.08
N LEU A 58 27.03 -5.77 -50.43
CA LEU A 58 26.77 -5.82 -48.98
C LEU A 58 28.01 -6.20 -48.15
N TYR A 59 29.00 -6.79 -48.80
CA TYR A 59 30.15 -7.43 -48.17
C TYR A 59 31.31 -6.43 -48.00
N SER A 60 32.19 -6.63 -47.01
CA SER A 60 33.41 -5.81 -46.93
C SER A 60 34.31 -6.05 -48.15
N ASN A 61 34.92 -5.00 -48.67
CA ASN A 61 35.59 -4.98 -50.00
C ASN A 61 34.76 -5.56 -51.17
N SER A 62 33.43 -5.62 -51.01
CA SER A 62 32.47 -6.26 -51.90
C SER A 62 32.66 -7.79 -52.08
N LYS A 63 33.23 -8.49 -51.09
CA LYS A 63 33.50 -9.94 -51.11
C LYS A 63 33.30 -10.63 -49.77
N GLY A 64 32.86 -11.88 -49.82
CA GLY A 64 32.82 -12.78 -48.66
C GLY A 64 32.74 -14.25 -49.07
N LEU A 65 32.78 -15.16 -48.08
CA LEU A 65 32.74 -16.60 -48.29
C LEU A 65 31.32 -17.16 -48.16
N ALA A 66 30.71 -17.47 -49.31
CA ALA A 66 29.41 -18.12 -49.38
C ALA A 66 29.50 -19.63 -49.16
N VAL A 67 28.58 -20.18 -48.38
CA VAL A 67 28.51 -21.63 -48.13
C VAL A 67 27.99 -22.37 -49.36
N LEU A 68 28.71 -23.40 -49.84
CA LEU A 68 28.37 -24.15 -51.06
C LEU A 68 27.38 -25.30 -50.86
N SER A 69 27.35 -25.93 -49.69
CA SER A 69 26.54 -27.13 -49.41
C SER A 69 26.17 -27.27 -47.93
N GLU A 70 25.02 -27.86 -47.62
CA GLU A 70 24.67 -28.19 -46.23
C GLU A 70 25.19 -29.57 -45.82
N ASP A 71 25.47 -29.76 -44.53
CA ASP A 71 25.73 -31.04 -43.91
C ASP A 71 25.36 -30.94 -42.42
N LYS A 72 24.36 -31.71 -42.00
CA LYS A 72 23.80 -31.65 -40.64
C LYS A 72 24.36 -32.77 -39.74
N THR A 73 25.29 -33.57 -40.26
CA THR A 73 26.04 -34.59 -39.50
C THR A 73 26.93 -33.90 -38.47
N GLU A 74 26.87 -34.31 -37.20
CA GLU A 74 27.80 -33.84 -36.15
C GLU A 74 29.23 -34.30 -36.53
N PRO A 75 30.17 -33.37 -36.81
CA PRO A 75 31.51 -33.74 -37.25
C PRO A 75 32.39 -34.18 -36.07
N ALA A 76 33.42 -34.96 -36.36
CA ALA A 76 34.38 -35.39 -35.34
C ALA A 76 35.21 -34.19 -34.84
N ALA A 77 35.67 -34.24 -33.59
CA ALA A 77 36.47 -33.14 -33.02
C ALA A 77 37.85 -32.99 -33.70
N ASP A 78 38.31 -34.01 -34.40
CA ASP A 78 39.53 -34.04 -35.23
C ASP A 78 39.27 -33.86 -36.74
N ASP A 79 38.03 -33.60 -37.17
CA ASP A 79 37.73 -33.22 -38.56
C ASP A 79 38.41 -31.88 -38.93
N PRO A 80 38.85 -31.69 -40.19
CA PRO A 80 39.46 -30.44 -40.64
C PRO A 80 38.45 -29.28 -40.67
N ALA A 81 38.94 -28.05 -40.55
CA ALA A 81 38.13 -26.86 -40.78
C ALA A 81 37.68 -26.77 -42.25
N HIS A 82 36.53 -26.14 -42.51
CA HIS A 82 36.20 -25.62 -43.85
C HIS A 82 36.61 -24.16 -43.99
N LEU A 83 36.71 -23.44 -42.87
CA LEU A 83 37.35 -22.13 -42.72
C LEU A 83 38.13 -22.13 -41.40
N ASP A 84 39.44 -21.93 -41.46
CA ASP A 84 40.29 -21.89 -40.27
C ASP A 84 40.54 -20.42 -39.84
N LEU A 85 40.29 -20.15 -38.57
CA LEU A 85 40.40 -18.85 -37.91
C LEU A 85 41.50 -18.86 -36.83
N SER A 86 42.35 -19.89 -36.82
CA SER A 86 43.40 -20.06 -35.81
C SER A 86 44.43 -18.92 -35.87
N PHE A 87 44.74 -18.32 -34.72
CA PHE A 87 45.59 -17.14 -34.62
C PHE A 87 46.55 -17.19 -33.43
N ILE A 88 47.66 -16.47 -33.53
CA ILE A 88 48.62 -16.27 -32.44
C ILE A 88 48.20 -15.05 -31.62
N ALA A 89 47.98 -15.25 -30.32
CA ALA A 89 47.73 -14.18 -29.37
C ALA A 89 49.05 -13.46 -29.03
N ASP A 90 49.19 -12.16 -29.32
CA ASP A 90 50.41 -11.42 -28.95
C ASP A 90 50.47 -11.00 -27.47
N LYS A 91 49.34 -11.11 -26.77
CA LYS A 91 49.20 -10.87 -25.33
C LYS A 91 48.36 -11.99 -24.69
N ALA A 92 48.77 -12.50 -23.54
CA ALA A 92 47.92 -13.33 -22.71
C ALA A 92 46.65 -12.57 -22.31
N GLY A 93 45.50 -13.25 -22.28
CA GLY A 93 44.21 -12.63 -22.00
C GLY A 93 43.04 -13.32 -22.69
N THR A 94 41.83 -12.82 -22.41
CA THR A 94 40.58 -13.37 -22.94
C THR A 94 40.13 -12.58 -24.16
N TYR A 95 40.22 -13.20 -25.33
CA TYR A 95 39.81 -12.64 -26.61
C TYR A 95 38.33 -12.91 -26.89
N THR A 96 37.57 -11.88 -27.24
CA THR A 96 36.28 -12.02 -27.93
C THR A 96 36.52 -12.08 -29.44
N ILE A 97 35.80 -12.98 -30.11
CA ILE A 97 35.82 -13.15 -31.56
C ILE A 97 34.46 -12.72 -32.10
N TRP A 98 34.46 -11.69 -32.93
CA TRP A 98 33.30 -11.18 -33.65
C TRP A 98 33.34 -11.65 -35.11
N MET A 99 32.17 -11.84 -35.71
CA MET A 99 32.00 -12.20 -37.12
C MET A 99 30.93 -11.32 -37.76
N ARG A 100 31.22 -10.74 -38.93
CA ARG A 100 30.24 -10.15 -39.84
C ARG A 100 29.75 -11.22 -40.81
N HIS A 101 28.46 -11.26 -41.11
CA HIS A 101 27.87 -12.22 -42.06
C HIS A 101 26.50 -11.77 -42.59
N THR A 102 26.02 -12.41 -43.67
CA THR A 102 24.63 -12.36 -44.17
C THR A 102 24.04 -13.78 -44.29
N ALA A 103 22.71 -13.90 -44.44
CA ALA A 103 22.02 -15.17 -44.69
C ALA A 103 20.64 -14.99 -45.36
N GLU A 104 20.14 -16.00 -46.09
CA GLU A 104 19.01 -15.92 -47.05
C GLU A 104 17.66 -15.40 -46.52
N THR A 105 17.39 -15.43 -45.22
CA THR A 105 16.08 -15.02 -44.67
C THR A 105 16.20 -14.60 -43.21
N ALA A 106 15.42 -13.61 -42.76
CA ALA A 106 15.46 -13.17 -41.38
C ALA A 106 14.89 -14.23 -40.39
N ASN A 107 15.69 -14.56 -39.37
CA ASN A 107 15.27 -15.14 -38.09
C ASN A 107 14.35 -16.38 -38.14
N MET A 108 14.79 -17.45 -38.82
CA MET A 108 14.21 -18.80 -38.71
C MET A 108 15.15 -19.78 -38.00
N SER A 109 14.60 -20.83 -37.37
CA SER A 109 15.33 -21.89 -36.67
C SER A 109 16.08 -22.85 -37.62
N GLY A 110 17.02 -22.30 -38.38
CA GLY A 110 17.80 -23.01 -39.40
C GLY A 110 19.26 -22.58 -39.46
N GLN A 111 19.53 -21.29 -39.61
CA GLN A 111 20.85 -20.77 -39.99
C GLN A 111 21.89 -20.97 -38.88
N ASN A 112 22.90 -21.78 -39.17
CA ASN A 112 24.01 -22.07 -38.27
C ASN A 112 25.22 -22.63 -39.01
N VAL A 113 26.36 -22.56 -38.33
CA VAL A 113 27.60 -23.28 -38.64
C VAL A 113 27.96 -24.22 -37.49
N PHE A 114 28.87 -25.16 -37.75
CA PHE A 114 29.57 -25.90 -36.70
C PHE A 114 30.86 -25.13 -36.34
N LEU A 115 31.10 -24.93 -35.04
CA LEU A 115 32.22 -24.15 -34.51
C LEU A 115 32.99 -24.98 -33.47
N SER A 116 34.30 -25.11 -33.64
CA SER A 116 35.22 -25.67 -32.64
C SER A 116 36.21 -24.60 -32.17
N VAL A 117 36.52 -24.58 -30.87
CA VAL A 117 37.45 -23.65 -30.22
C VAL A 117 38.44 -24.47 -29.38
N GLN A 118 39.73 -24.14 -29.49
CA GLN A 118 40.87 -24.81 -28.84
C GLN A 118 40.87 -26.35 -28.98
N GLY A 119 40.46 -26.86 -30.15
CA GLY A 119 40.39 -28.31 -30.41
C GLY A 119 39.29 -29.03 -29.62
N GLY A 120 38.30 -28.29 -29.10
CA GLY A 120 37.07 -28.85 -28.56
C GLY A 120 36.19 -29.50 -29.62
N LYS A 121 35.03 -30.00 -29.19
CA LYS A 121 33.99 -30.46 -30.12
C LYS A 121 33.50 -29.33 -31.03
N TYR A 122 32.86 -29.72 -32.13
CA TYR A 122 32.14 -28.81 -33.01
C TYR A 122 30.70 -28.61 -32.50
N ASP A 123 30.46 -27.49 -31.83
CA ASP A 123 29.13 -27.09 -31.36
C ASP A 123 28.36 -26.31 -32.45
N ILE A 124 27.03 -26.25 -32.34
CA ILE A 124 26.17 -25.54 -33.31
C ILE A 124 26.05 -24.07 -32.90
N LYS A 125 26.55 -23.16 -33.74
CA LYS A 125 26.42 -21.70 -33.55
C LYS A 125 25.35 -21.14 -34.49
N MET A 126 24.26 -20.63 -33.92
CA MET A 126 23.19 -19.92 -34.65
C MET A 126 23.69 -18.58 -35.22
N LEU A 127 23.07 -18.11 -36.31
CA LEU A 127 23.41 -16.86 -37.01
C LEU A 127 22.26 -15.85 -36.96
N GLU A 128 22.58 -14.55 -36.88
CA GLU A 128 21.66 -13.49 -36.43
C GLU A 128 21.32 -12.41 -37.50
N ALA A 129 21.80 -12.59 -38.73
CA ALA A 129 21.72 -11.59 -39.82
C ALA A 129 20.53 -11.82 -40.76
N THR A 130 20.34 -10.92 -41.73
CA THR A 130 19.26 -11.02 -42.75
C THR A 130 19.87 -10.93 -44.17
N PRO A 131 19.12 -11.20 -45.26
CA PRO A 131 19.73 -11.30 -46.60
C PRO A 131 20.19 -9.96 -47.18
N THR A 132 19.70 -8.86 -46.62
CA THR A 132 19.99 -7.49 -47.08
C THR A 132 20.66 -6.62 -46.01
N GLN A 133 20.83 -7.16 -44.79
CA GLN A 133 21.50 -6.48 -43.68
C GLN A 133 22.55 -7.42 -43.08
N PRO A 134 23.84 -7.22 -43.41
CA PRO A 134 24.93 -7.82 -42.65
C PRO A 134 24.84 -7.42 -41.18
N LYS A 135 25.24 -8.31 -40.28
CA LYS A 135 25.40 -7.99 -38.86
C LYS A 135 26.72 -8.52 -38.34
N TRP A 136 27.26 -7.81 -37.35
CA TRP A 136 28.26 -8.36 -36.44
C TRP A 136 27.57 -9.20 -35.36
N MET A 137 28.13 -10.38 -35.07
CA MET A 137 27.71 -11.22 -33.95
C MET A 137 28.92 -11.70 -33.14
N LYS A 138 28.72 -11.91 -31.83
CA LYS A 138 29.76 -12.47 -30.95
C LYS A 138 29.86 -13.97 -31.19
N LEU A 139 30.82 -14.38 -32.01
CA LEU A 139 31.02 -15.78 -32.41
C LEU A 139 31.46 -16.64 -31.21
N ALA A 140 32.55 -16.23 -30.54
CA ALA A 140 33.15 -16.97 -29.42
C ALA A 140 33.90 -16.05 -28.44
N THR A 141 34.29 -16.62 -27.30
CA THR A 141 35.30 -16.05 -26.40
C THR A 141 36.28 -17.16 -26.02
N VAL A 142 37.58 -16.84 -26.00
CA VAL A 142 38.68 -17.80 -25.81
C VAL A 142 39.82 -17.13 -25.04
N THR A 143 40.55 -17.87 -24.20
CA THR A 143 41.65 -17.31 -23.40
C THR A 143 42.99 -17.86 -23.85
N ALA A 144 43.92 -16.96 -24.15
CA ALA A 144 45.35 -17.25 -24.28
C ALA A 144 45.99 -17.21 -22.88
N ALA A 145 46.63 -18.30 -22.45
CA ALA A 145 47.33 -18.35 -21.16
C ALA A 145 48.72 -17.70 -21.21
N SER A 146 49.26 -17.45 -22.40
CA SER A 146 50.60 -16.87 -22.60
C SER A 146 50.74 -16.04 -23.88
N ASP A 147 51.64 -15.05 -23.85
CA ASP A 147 52.04 -14.26 -25.02
C ASP A 147 52.69 -15.19 -26.07
N GLY A 148 52.23 -15.14 -27.32
CA GLY A 148 52.69 -16.00 -28.41
C GLY A 148 52.00 -17.36 -28.49
N GLU A 149 50.90 -17.58 -27.74
CA GLU A 149 50.12 -18.81 -27.79
C GLU A 149 49.27 -18.91 -29.06
N GLU A 150 49.25 -20.09 -29.68
CA GLU A 150 48.42 -20.39 -30.85
C GLU A 150 47.02 -20.82 -30.38
N ILE A 151 46.01 -20.05 -30.79
CA ILE A 151 44.61 -20.19 -30.41
C ILE A 151 43.86 -20.77 -31.60
N SER A 152 43.41 -22.02 -31.50
CA SER A 152 42.73 -22.67 -32.63
C SER A 152 41.23 -22.41 -32.64
N VAL A 153 40.69 -21.96 -33.78
CA VAL A 153 39.27 -21.65 -33.97
C VAL A 153 38.87 -22.10 -35.37
N LYS A 154 37.85 -22.95 -35.48
CA LYS A 154 37.54 -23.65 -36.73
C LYS A 154 36.05 -23.64 -37.02
N ILE A 155 35.69 -23.24 -38.24
CA ILE A 155 34.31 -23.31 -38.73
C ILE A 155 34.19 -24.47 -39.72
N ARG A 156 33.11 -25.25 -39.59
CA ARG A 156 32.62 -26.19 -40.61
C ARG A 156 31.20 -25.79 -41.00
N ARG A 157 30.87 -25.91 -42.29
CA ARG A 157 29.52 -25.61 -42.80
C ARG A 157 28.49 -26.52 -42.11
N ARG A 158 27.28 -25.99 -41.84
CA ARG A 158 26.14 -26.81 -41.38
C ARG A 158 24.91 -26.64 -42.26
N GLN A 159 24.49 -25.40 -42.50
CA GLN A 159 23.42 -25.09 -43.46
C GLN A 159 23.91 -24.21 -44.62
N LYS A 160 23.10 -24.13 -45.68
CA LYS A 160 23.42 -23.44 -46.94
C LYS A 160 22.34 -22.42 -47.36
N GLN A 161 21.66 -21.81 -46.39
CA GLN A 161 20.63 -20.79 -46.65
C GLN A 161 21.30 -19.45 -46.97
N GLU A 162 21.89 -19.35 -48.17
CA GLU A 162 22.78 -18.27 -48.67
C GLU A 162 23.68 -17.60 -47.60
N ILE A 163 24.18 -18.37 -46.65
CA ILE A 163 25.09 -17.86 -45.60
C ILE A 163 26.37 -17.38 -46.29
N VAL A 164 26.75 -16.13 -46.04
CA VAL A 164 28.02 -15.54 -46.46
C VAL A 164 28.74 -15.03 -45.22
N LEU A 165 29.91 -15.60 -44.94
CA LEU A 165 30.81 -15.14 -43.88
C LEU A 165 31.67 -14.03 -44.47
N ASP A 166 31.81 -12.91 -43.77
CA ASP A 166 32.22 -11.64 -44.39
C ASP A 166 33.52 -11.09 -43.79
N ARG A 167 33.60 -10.94 -42.46
CA ARG A 167 34.76 -10.37 -41.77
C ARG A 167 34.86 -10.87 -40.33
N PHE A 168 36.06 -10.86 -39.75
CA PHE A 168 36.31 -11.29 -38.37
C PHE A 168 37.17 -10.28 -37.61
N ILE A 169 36.75 -9.96 -36.37
CA ILE A 169 37.56 -9.19 -35.41
C ILE A 169 37.90 -10.09 -34.22
N PHE A 170 39.16 -10.07 -33.80
CA PHE A 170 39.63 -10.75 -32.59
C PHE A 170 40.19 -9.67 -31.66
N THR A 171 39.66 -9.54 -30.45
CA THR A 171 40.04 -8.47 -29.51
C THR A 171 40.08 -8.96 -28.07
N ASN A 172 41.13 -8.61 -27.32
CA ASN A 172 41.19 -8.83 -25.87
C ASN A 172 40.66 -7.63 -25.05
N ASP A 173 40.17 -6.58 -25.71
CA ASP A 173 39.36 -5.54 -25.09
C ASP A 173 37.92 -6.06 -24.90
N ALA A 174 37.51 -6.23 -23.65
CA ALA A 174 36.19 -6.70 -23.28
C ALA A 174 35.06 -5.68 -23.56
N SER A 175 35.39 -4.40 -23.77
CA SER A 175 34.44 -3.33 -24.11
C SER A 175 34.26 -3.12 -25.62
N TYR A 176 35.09 -3.75 -26.46
CA TYR A 176 35.05 -3.53 -27.91
C TYR A 176 33.88 -4.26 -28.59
N VAL A 177 33.01 -3.46 -29.21
CA VAL A 177 31.97 -3.89 -30.15
C VAL A 177 32.29 -3.30 -31.53
N PRO A 178 32.36 -4.10 -32.61
CA PRO A 178 32.66 -3.61 -33.95
C PRO A 178 31.47 -2.85 -34.57
N ASP A 179 31.79 -1.77 -35.30
CA ASP A 179 30.83 -0.98 -36.08
C ASP A 179 31.36 -0.75 -37.51
N ASP A 180 30.49 -0.94 -38.50
CA ASP A 180 30.81 -0.80 -39.92
C ASP A 180 31.31 0.60 -40.29
N GLY A 181 30.77 1.65 -39.65
CA GLY A 181 31.20 3.04 -39.86
C GLY A 181 32.62 3.29 -39.36
N THR A 182 32.98 2.79 -38.18
CA THR A 182 34.34 2.89 -37.62
C THR A 182 35.36 2.06 -38.41
N LEU A 183 34.94 0.91 -38.96
CA LEU A 183 35.77 0.05 -39.80
C LEU A 183 35.83 0.51 -41.28
N GLY A 184 35.04 1.51 -41.66
CA GLY A 184 35.05 2.11 -43.00
C GLY A 184 34.33 1.29 -44.07
N ILE A 185 33.44 0.37 -43.68
CA ILE A 185 32.71 -0.54 -44.57
C ILE A 185 31.52 0.21 -45.20
N ALA A 186 31.68 0.63 -46.46
CA ALA A 186 30.67 1.44 -47.16
C ALA A 186 29.66 0.58 -47.94
N GLY A 187 28.39 0.58 -47.52
CA GLY A 187 27.30 -0.09 -48.22
C GLY A 187 26.00 -0.22 -47.42
N ALA A 188 26.09 -0.34 -46.09
CA ALA A 188 24.93 -0.34 -45.20
C ALA A 188 24.38 1.07 -44.95
N THR A 189 23.06 1.21 -44.82
CA THR A 189 22.40 2.47 -44.47
C THR A 189 22.57 2.75 -42.96
N PRO A 190 22.99 3.95 -42.51
CA PRO A 190 23.22 4.19 -41.09
C PRO A 190 21.98 4.67 -40.33
N LYS A 191 21.74 4.03 -39.17
CA LYS A 191 20.90 4.43 -38.03
C LYS A 191 19.35 4.44 -38.26
N PRO A 192 18.49 4.47 -37.20
CA PRO A 192 18.71 4.87 -35.79
C PRO A 192 19.77 4.08 -34.98
N SER A 193 20.24 4.69 -33.89
CA SER A 193 20.91 3.96 -32.80
C SER A 193 19.95 3.79 -31.65
N SER A 194 19.95 2.59 -31.09
CA SER A 194 19.01 2.15 -30.05
C SER A 194 19.70 1.21 -29.06
N ASP A 195 20.89 1.64 -28.64
CA ASP A 195 21.49 1.34 -27.33
C ASP A 195 21.46 2.68 -26.56
N PRO A 196 20.70 2.81 -25.45
CA PRO A 196 20.42 4.09 -24.79
C PRO A 196 21.62 4.61 -23.99
N SER A 197 22.65 5.08 -24.69
CA SER A 197 23.87 5.69 -24.13
C SER A 197 23.91 7.22 -24.32
N GLY A 198 22.77 7.86 -24.55
CA GLY A 198 22.62 9.30 -24.75
C GLY A 198 21.39 9.83 -24.01
N PRO A 199 21.30 11.15 -23.73
CA PRO A 199 20.19 11.71 -22.98
C PRO A 199 18.86 11.54 -23.74
N ALA A 200 17.81 11.23 -23.01
CA ALA A 200 16.47 11.00 -23.54
C ALA A 200 15.87 12.31 -24.12
N PRO A 201 15.25 12.27 -25.32
CA PRO A 201 14.82 13.47 -26.04
C PRO A 201 13.69 14.23 -25.34
N GLU A 202 13.76 15.56 -25.39
CA GLU A 202 12.71 16.45 -24.86
C GLU A 202 11.46 16.46 -25.75
N MET A 203 10.27 16.40 -25.15
CA MET A 203 8.98 16.53 -25.86
C MET A 203 8.80 17.92 -26.49
N THR A 204 7.99 18.00 -27.55
CA THR A 204 7.74 19.24 -28.30
C THR A 204 6.33 19.79 -28.06
N GLN A 205 6.15 21.12 -28.06
CA GLN A 205 4.83 21.74 -27.89
C GLN A 205 3.98 21.65 -29.16
N LYS A 206 2.79 21.03 -29.07
CA LYS A 206 1.81 20.87 -30.16
C LYS A 206 0.40 21.09 -29.58
N GLY A 207 -0.36 22.05 -30.11
CA GLY A 207 -1.70 22.40 -29.59
C GLY A 207 -1.74 23.13 -28.24
N GLY A 208 -0.60 23.27 -27.54
CA GLY A 208 -0.53 23.74 -26.15
C GLY A 208 -0.28 22.62 -25.14
N VAL A 209 0.01 21.41 -25.62
CA VAL A 209 0.42 20.24 -24.83
C VAL A 209 1.76 19.71 -25.32
N ALA A 210 2.52 19.10 -24.43
CA ALA A 210 3.79 18.47 -24.78
C ALA A 210 3.53 17.12 -25.47
N PHE A 211 4.23 16.89 -26.58
CA PHE A 211 3.94 15.81 -27.51
C PHE A 211 5.23 15.27 -28.16
N ILE A 212 5.28 13.95 -28.37
CA ILE A 212 6.32 13.27 -29.14
C ILE A 212 5.74 12.02 -29.82
N GLU A 213 6.10 11.78 -31.08
CA GLU A 213 5.78 10.54 -31.80
C GLU A 213 6.62 9.39 -31.20
N ALA A 214 6.12 8.15 -31.16
CA ALA A 214 6.82 7.06 -30.48
C ALA A 214 8.16 6.70 -31.15
N GLU A 215 8.28 6.88 -32.47
CA GLU A 215 9.52 6.66 -33.22
C GLU A 215 10.63 7.71 -32.96
N ASP A 216 10.28 8.88 -32.40
CA ASP A 216 11.21 9.97 -32.09
C ASP A 216 11.81 9.87 -30.66
N VAL A 217 11.35 8.93 -29.83
CA VAL A 217 11.89 8.71 -28.46
C VAL A 217 13.20 7.90 -28.48
N ALA A 218 13.90 7.82 -27.35
CA ALA A 218 15.01 6.88 -27.22
C ALA A 218 14.46 5.44 -27.09
N ILE A 219 14.60 4.65 -28.14
CA ILE A 219 14.17 3.24 -28.20
C ILE A 219 15.33 2.34 -27.75
N ASN A 220 15.08 1.35 -26.90
CA ASN A 220 16.02 0.25 -26.65
C ASN A 220 15.71 -0.92 -27.61
N SER A 221 16.65 -1.22 -28.51
CA SER A 221 16.46 -2.22 -29.58
C SER A 221 16.44 -3.68 -29.13
N ALA A 222 16.74 -3.96 -27.85
CA ALA A 222 16.49 -5.27 -27.28
C ALA A 222 14.98 -5.52 -27.12
N ASP A 223 14.24 -4.51 -26.67
CA ASP A 223 12.87 -4.65 -26.15
C ASP A 223 11.78 -4.05 -27.04
N ALA A 224 12.13 -3.09 -27.92
CA ALA A 224 11.19 -2.39 -28.78
C ALA A 224 11.74 -2.13 -30.19
N THR A 225 10.85 -1.91 -31.17
CA THR A 225 11.22 -1.69 -32.58
C THR A 225 10.22 -0.78 -33.29
N ALA A 226 10.72 0.30 -33.90
CA ALA A 226 9.96 1.18 -34.78
C ALA A 226 9.66 0.52 -36.15
N GLY A 227 8.51 0.84 -36.74
CA GLY A 227 8.14 0.38 -38.08
C GLY A 227 6.92 1.11 -38.65
N ALA A 228 6.81 1.09 -39.98
CA ALA A 228 5.76 1.80 -40.72
C ALA A 228 4.35 1.25 -40.43
N ASP A 229 3.44 2.15 -40.04
CA ASP A 229 2.04 1.88 -39.74
C ASP A 229 1.15 3.02 -40.28
N SER A 230 0.39 2.74 -41.34
CA SER A 230 -0.52 3.72 -41.95
C SER A 230 -1.77 4.05 -41.12
N SER A 231 -1.86 3.59 -39.88
CA SER A 231 -2.94 3.93 -38.92
C SER A 231 -2.49 4.75 -37.71
N ALA A 232 -1.18 5.01 -37.59
CA ALA A 232 -0.57 5.85 -36.57
C ALA A 232 -0.45 7.33 -37.03
N SER A 233 -0.10 8.21 -36.09
CA SER A 233 0.51 9.52 -36.40
C SER A 233 1.86 9.31 -37.11
N GLY A 234 2.35 10.30 -37.86
CA GLY A 234 3.59 10.19 -38.66
C GLY A 234 3.50 9.25 -39.87
N GLY A 235 2.90 8.07 -39.71
CA GLY A 235 2.95 6.92 -40.60
C GLY A 235 3.90 5.81 -40.11
N GLU A 236 4.50 5.96 -38.93
CA GLU A 236 5.34 4.98 -38.25
C GLU A 236 4.83 4.78 -36.80
N SER A 237 5.34 3.78 -36.10
CA SER A 237 4.92 3.43 -34.72
C SER A 237 5.94 2.49 -34.08
N VAL A 238 5.93 2.33 -32.77
CA VAL A 238 6.85 1.43 -32.05
C VAL A 238 6.12 0.26 -31.42
N THR A 239 6.52 -0.96 -31.78
CA THR A 239 6.03 -2.17 -31.11
C THR A 239 7.03 -2.58 -30.03
N ILE A 240 6.56 -2.68 -28.78
CA ILE A 240 7.31 -3.31 -27.70
C ILE A 240 7.06 -4.82 -27.78
N VAL A 241 8.10 -5.63 -27.59
CA VAL A 241 8.08 -7.07 -27.92
C VAL A 241 8.52 -8.02 -26.79
N ASN A 242 9.35 -7.57 -25.84
CA ASN A 242 9.86 -8.42 -24.76
C ASN A 242 8.99 -8.33 -23.50
N ASP A 243 8.59 -9.48 -22.96
CA ASP A 243 7.82 -9.58 -21.71
C ASP A 243 8.71 -9.45 -20.47
N HIS A 244 8.75 -8.27 -19.85
CA HIS A 244 9.30 -8.07 -18.51
C HIS A 244 8.26 -8.50 -17.46
N LEU A 245 8.10 -9.82 -17.30
CA LEU A 245 7.13 -10.47 -16.38
C LEU A 245 7.40 -10.19 -14.88
N THR A 246 8.49 -9.50 -14.56
CA THR A 246 8.87 -9.00 -13.24
C THR A 246 9.24 -7.53 -13.35
N THR A 247 9.08 -6.78 -12.27
CA THR A 247 9.47 -5.36 -12.18
C THR A 247 10.93 -5.17 -12.63
N PRO A 248 11.21 -4.26 -13.60
CA PRO A 248 12.58 -3.92 -14.02
C PRO A 248 13.39 -3.30 -12.87
N ALA A 249 14.73 -3.35 -12.96
CA ALA A 249 15.58 -2.65 -12.01
C ALA A 249 15.70 -1.17 -12.37
N GLN A 250 15.80 -0.27 -11.39
CA GLN A 250 15.91 1.19 -11.64
C GLN A 250 17.12 1.58 -12.52
N SER A 251 18.17 0.75 -12.52
CA SER A 251 19.34 0.87 -13.39
C SER A 251 19.06 0.61 -14.87
N ASP A 252 17.94 -0.02 -15.19
CA ASP A 252 17.63 -0.44 -16.54
C ASP A 252 17.14 0.77 -17.37
N ALA A 253 17.49 0.77 -18.66
CA ALA A 253 17.11 1.82 -19.60
C ALA A 253 15.86 1.38 -20.38
N GLY A 254 14.87 2.27 -20.48
CA GLY A 254 13.53 1.93 -20.94
C GLY A 254 13.49 1.28 -22.33
N ALA A 255 12.51 0.40 -22.57
CA ALA A 255 12.14 0.00 -23.92
C ALA A 255 11.82 1.23 -24.79
N LEU A 256 11.19 2.24 -24.16
CA LEU A 256 11.07 3.61 -24.64
C LEU A 256 11.48 4.57 -23.51
N GLU A 257 12.21 5.64 -23.84
CA GLU A 257 12.67 6.66 -22.88
C GLU A 257 12.64 8.08 -23.50
N PHE A 258 12.06 9.05 -22.79
CA PHE A 258 11.97 10.46 -23.21
C PHE A 258 11.93 11.41 -22.01
N THR A 259 12.04 12.72 -22.23
CA THR A 259 12.09 13.75 -21.18
C THR A 259 10.96 14.76 -21.35
N PHE A 260 10.29 15.09 -20.24
CA PHE A 260 9.34 16.19 -20.15
C PHE A 260 9.92 17.34 -19.32
N VAL A 261 9.61 18.59 -19.69
CA VAL A 261 9.94 19.79 -18.92
C VAL A 261 8.69 20.67 -18.88
N PRO A 262 8.10 20.94 -17.71
CA PRO A 262 6.88 21.73 -17.59
C PRO A 262 7.17 23.23 -17.70
N GLU A 263 6.20 23.99 -18.22
CA GLU A 263 6.29 25.46 -18.31
C GLU A 263 5.76 26.17 -17.05
N GLU A 264 5.00 25.47 -16.20
CA GLU A 264 4.41 25.97 -14.95
C GLU A 264 4.40 24.87 -13.88
N ASP A 265 4.28 25.25 -12.61
CA ASP A 265 4.02 24.29 -11.54
C ASP A 265 2.60 23.72 -11.67
N GLY A 266 2.44 22.40 -11.46
CA GLY A 266 1.11 21.78 -11.36
C GLY A 266 1.10 20.26 -11.52
N VAL A 267 -0.12 19.70 -11.59
CA VAL A 267 -0.35 18.29 -11.94
C VAL A 267 -0.44 18.16 -13.46
N TYR A 268 0.30 17.22 -14.03
CA TYR A 268 0.33 16.89 -15.46
C TYR A 268 -0.14 15.46 -15.69
N ALA A 269 -0.81 15.19 -16.81
CA ALA A 269 -1.31 13.86 -17.17
C ALA A 269 -0.61 13.31 -18.43
N LEU A 270 0.14 12.22 -18.28
CA LEU A 270 0.77 11.45 -19.34
C LEU A 270 -0.18 10.39 -19.91
N TRP A 271 -0.39 10.51 -21.22
CA TRP A 271 -1.15 9.58 -22.04
C TRP A 271 -0.28 9.00 -23.14
N THR A 272 -0.68 7.81 -23.62
CA THR A 272 -0.15 7.25 -24.86
C THR A 272 -1.28 6.80 -25.77
N ARG A 273 -1.08 6.94 -27.09
CA ARG A 273 -1.97 6.38 -28.11
C ARG A 273 -1.47 4.98 -28.43
N VAL A 274 -2.29 3.96 -28.20
CA VAL A 274 -1.84 2.56 -28.16
C VAL A 274 -2.84 1.59 -28.78
N LYS A 275 -2.30 0.53 -29.41
CA LYS A 275 -3.02 -0.54 -30.10
C LYS A 275 -2.58 -1.89 -29.54
N PRO A 276 -3.33 -2.49 -28.60
CA PRO A 276 -2.96 -3.74 -27.96
C PRO A 276 -3.45 -4.95 -28.77
N THR A 277 -2.76 -6.09 -28.62
CA THR A 277 -3.14 -7.38 -29.26
C THR A 277 -4.27 -8.13 -28.54
N SER A 278 -4.72 -7.63 -27.39
CA SER A 278 -5.89 -8.07 -26.60
C SER A 278 -6.12 -7.05 -25.48
N PRO A 279 -7.30 -6.97 -24.86
CA PRO A 279 -7.49 -6.13 -23.66
C PRO A 279 -6.54 -6.50 -22.52
N ASN A 280 -6.33 -5.55 -21.61
CA ASN A 280 -5.60 -5.67 -20.34
C ASN A 280 -4.11 -6.07 -20.51
N LYS A 281 -3.37 -5.35 -21.38
CA LYS A 281 -1.90 -5.49 -21.47
C LYS A 281 -1.21 -4.71 -20.36
N GLY A 282 -0.12 -5.28 -19.86
CA GLY A 282 0.69 -4.67 -18.82
C GLY A 282 1.80 -3.83 -19.40
N MET A 283 2.00 -2.61 -18.88
CA MET A 283 3.17 -1.78 -19.16
C MET A 283 3.75 -1.26 -17.84
N TRP A 284 5.05 -1.45 -17.61
CA TRP A 284 5.79 -0.79 -16.55
C TRP A 284 6.11 0.65 -16.97
N TYR A 285 5.98 1.60 -16.05
CA TYR A 285 6.49 2.96 -16.21
C TYR A 285 7.27 3.43 -14.96
N ALA A 286 8.23 4.33 -15.15
CA ALA A 286 8.86 5.11 -14.09
C ALA A 286 8.99 6.59 -14.51
N LEU A 287 8.91 7.48 -13.52
CA LEU A 287 9.10 8.93 -13.65
C LEU A 287 10.29 9.34 -12.79
N GLY A 288 11.30 9.99 -13.36
CA GLY A 288 12.57 10.25 -12.68
C GLY A 288 13.18 8.96 -12.12
N ASP A 289 13.54 8.99 -10.83
CA ASP A 289 14.15 7.87 -10.08
C ASP A 289 13.12 7.05 -9.26
N SER A 290 11.83 7.05 -9.62
CA SER A 290 10.78 6.31 -8.89
C SER A 290 10.79 4.77 -9.08
N GLU A 291 10.07 4.02 -8.23
CA GLU A 291 9.83 2.57 -8.44
C GLU A 291 8.96 2.32 -9.68
N TYR A 292 9.34 1.34 -10.52
CA TYR A 292 8.56 0.93 -11.68
C TYR A 292 7.14 0.46 -11.30
N THR A 293 6.15 1.09 -11.91
CA THR A 293 4.72 0.86 -11.67
C THR A 293 4.08 0.18 -12.89
N GLU A 294 3.31 -0.89 -12.69
CA GLU A 294 2.53 -1.48 -13.79
C GLU A 294 1.18 -0.76 -13.97
N VAL A 295 0.87 -0.36 -15.20
CA VAL A 295 -0.47 0.09 -15.63
C VAL A 295 -1.08 -0.92 -16.61
N LYS A 296 -2.40 -1.10 -16.56
CA LYS A 296 -3.14 -2.03 -17.42
C LYS A 296 -3.81 -1.29 -18.58
N LEU A 297 -3.22 -1.40 -19.76
CA LEU A 297 -3.74 -0.90 -21.03
C LEU A 297 -4.99 -1.69 -21.42
N LYS A 298 -6.16 -1.03 -21.45
CA LYS A 298 -7.44 -1.63 -21.88
C LYS A 298 -7.62 -1.52 -23.40
N GLY A 299 -8.84 -1.28 -23.89
CA GLY A 299 -9.14 -1.05 -25.31
C GLY A 299 -9.39 -2.30 -26.15
N GLU A 300 -9.83 -2.08 -27.39
CA GLU A 300 -10.16 -3.14 -28.35
C GLU A 300 -8.91 -3.69 -29.06
N ASN A 301 -8.93 -4.99 -29.38
CA ASN A 301 -7.82 -5.66 -30.06
C ASN A 301 -7.59 -5.07 -31.47
N GLY A 302 -6.40 -4.52 -31.71
CA GLY A 302 -5.99 -4.01 -33.02
C GLY A 302 -6.54 -2.63 -33.38
N VAL A 303 -7.11 -1.88 -32.43
CA VAL A 303 -7.61 -0.51 -32.61
C VAL A 303 -6.79 0.48 -31.77
N TYR A 304 -6.41 1.63 -32.35
CA TYR A 304 -5.78 2.71 -31.58
C TYR A 304 -6.79 3.41 -30.66
N HIS A 305 -6.39 3.59 -29.41
CA HIS A 305 -7.13 4.36 -28.42
C HIS A 305 -6.14 5.10 -27.51
N TRP A 306 -6.60 6.13 -26.81
CA TRP A 306 -5.79 6.83 -25.81
C TRP A 306 -5.88 6.09 -24.46
N ALA A 307 -4.73 5.70 -23.92
CA ALA A 307 -4.60 5.08 -22.61
C ALA A 307 -3.81 6.01 -21.67
N GLY A 308 -4.38 6.30 -20.50
CA GLY A 308 -3.69 7.04 -19.46
C GLY A 308 -2.61 6.18 -18.79
N ILE A 309 -1.41 6.72 -18.64
CA ILE A 309 -0.26 5.99 -18.10
C ILE A 309 0.04 6.45 -16.67
N ALA A 310 0.25 7.74 -16.50
CA ALA A 310 0.58 8.36 -15.23
C ALA A 310 0.01 9.78 -15.18
N ALA A 311 -0.25 10.32 -13.99
CA ALA A 311 -0.39 11.76 -13.81
C ALA A 311 0.39 12.18 -12.55
N PHE A 312 1.14 13.27 -12.62
CA PHE A 312 2.27 13.54 -11.72
C PHE A 312 2.40 15.04 -11.45
N ASN A 313 3.01 15.39 -10.32
CA ASN A 313 3.40 16.79 -10.07
C ASN A 313 4.66 17.09 -10.85
N ALA A 314 4.80 18.29 -11.41
CA ALA A 314 6.06 18.74 -11.98
C ALA A 314 6.29 20.24 -11.69
N THR A 315 7.54 20.62 -11.38
CA THR A 315 7.97 21.99 -11.08
C THR A 315 8.46 22.70 -12.33
N ALA A 316 8.09 23.96 -12.55
CA ALA A 316 8.42 24.73 -13.74
C ALA A 316 9.92 24.72 -14.08
N GLY A 317 10.29 24.07 -15.19
CA GLY A 317 11.68 23.96 -15.66
C GLY A 317 12.50 22.80 -15.07
N GLU A 318 11.95 21.95 -14.21
CA GLU A 318 12.60 20.71 -13.76
C GLU A 318 12.32 19.56 -14.74
N ALA A 319 13.33 18.75 -15.06
CA ALA A 319 13.25 17.75 -16.12
C ALA A 319 12.85 16.38 -15.57
N VAL A 320 11.71 15.85 -16.04
CA VAL A 320 11.19 14.53 -15.68
C VAL A 320 11.50 13.54 -16.80
N THR A 321 12.43 12.60 -16.57
CA THR A 321 12.69 11.48 -17.49
C THR A 321 11.62 10.40 -17.30
N ILE A 322 11.11 9.86 -18.40
CA ILE A 322 10.00 8.90 -18.45
C ILE A 322 10.51 7.61 -19.10
N LYS A 323 10.48 6.49 -18.37
CA LYS A 323 10.94 5.17 -18.83
C LYS A 323 9.78 4.19 -18.91
N LEU A 324 9.67 3.41 -19.99
CA LEU A 324 8.58 2.44 -20.22
C LEU A 324 9.09 1.04 -20.60
N PHE A 325 8.42 -0.03 -20.15
CA PHE A 325 8.64 -1.42 -20.60
C PHE A 325 7.32 -2.20 -20.73
N GLN A 326 7.27 -3.23 -21.59
CA GLN A 326 6.15 -4.17 -21.62
C GLN A 326 6.19 -5.11 -20.40
N ALA A 327 5.14 -5.09 -19.58
CA ALA A 327 5.00 -6.00 -18.44
C ALA A 327 4.30 -7.32 -18.82
N SER A 328 3.29 -7.27 -19.71
CA SER A 328 2.64 -8.49 -20.20
C SER A 328 1.90 -8.34 -21.53
N GLY A 329 2.44 -8.99 -22.57
CA GLY A 329 1.86 -9.17 -23.91
C GLY A 329 2.00 -7.96 -24.84
N TRP A 330 2.05 -8.23 -26.14
CA TRP A 330 2.41 -7.24 -27.16
C TRP A 330 1.37 -6.12 -27.37
N PHE A 331 1.87 -4.91 -27.58
CA PHE A 331 1.12 -3.73 -28.00
C PHE A 331 2.00 -2.81 -28.86
N THR A 332 1.36 -2.05 -29.75
CA THR A 332 2.01 -1.03 -30.58
C THR A 332 1.65 0.36 -30.07
N VAL A 333 2.68 1.17 -29.81
CA VAL A 333 2.63 2.56 -29.33
C VAL A 333 2.78 3.49 -30.52
N ASP A 334 1.94 4.52 -30.59
CA ASP A 334 1.86 5.50 -31.68
C ASP A 334 2.50 6.83 -31.26
N CYS A 335 2.00 7.46 -30.20
CA CYS A 335 2.54 8.73 -29.70
C CYS A 335 2.26 8.94 -28.20
N PHE A 336 2.89 9.97 -27.63
CA PHE A 336 2.71 10.38 -26.23
C PHE A 336 2.26 11.84 -26.14
N ALA A 337 1.37 12.11 -25.19
CA ALA A 337 0.86 13.45 -24.88
C ALA A 337 0.92 13.71 -23.37
N ILE A 338 1.41 14.90 -22.98
CA ILE A 338 1.39 15.40 -21.61
C ILE A 338 0.76 16.80 -21.59
N GLY A 339 -0.34 16.94 -20.86
CA GLY A 339 -1.01 18.23 -20.64
C GLY A 339 -1.21 18.49 -19.15
N LYS A 340 -1.28 19.77 -18.78
CA LYS A 340 -1.56 20.21 -17.40
C LYS A 340 -3.04 19.92 -17.09
N ASN A 341 -3.32 19.31 -15.94
CA ASN A 341 -4.69 19.25 -15.41
C ASN A 341 -5.20 20.66 -15.12
N ALA A 342 -6.52 20.85 -15.20
CA ALA A 342 -7.11 22.14 -14.85
C ALA A 342 -7.04 22.39 -13.33
N ASP A 343 -7.04 23.66 -12.93
CA ASP A 343 -6.99 24.08 -11.51
C ASP A 343 -8.22 23.61 -10.70
N ASP A 344 -9.29 23.14 -11.36
CA ASP A 344 -10.47 22.50 -10.76
C ASP A 344 -10.33 20.99 -10.55
N GLY A 345 -9.16 20.41 -10.86
CA GLY A 345 -8.88 18.98 -10.74
C GLY A 345 -9.22 18.15 -11.99
N THR A 346 -9.82 18.74 -13.03
CA THR A 346 -10.13 18.00 -14.27
C THR A 346 -8.85 17.48 -14.92
N VAL A 347 -8.75 16.15 -15.04
CA VAL A 347 -7.63 15.46 -15.67
C VAL A 347 -7.56 15.82 -17.16
N TYR A 348 -6.41 16.33 -17.62
CA TYR A 348 -6.20 16.58 -19.04
C TYR A 348 -6.43 15.30 -19.84
N THR A 349 -7.17 15.39 -20.93
CA THR A 349 -7.48 14.26 -21.82
C THR A 349 -7.19 14.68 -23.27
N PRO A 350 -6.39 13.91 -24.04
CA PRO A 350 -6.05 14.24 -25.42
C PRO A 350 -7.22 14.03 -26.39
N ASP A 351 -7.43 14.99 -27.29
CA ASP A 351 -8.35 14.88 -28.43
C ASP A 351 -7.55 14.50 -29.70
N ASP A 352 -8.03 13.52 -30.46
CA ASP A 352 -7.41 13.11 -31.73
C ASP A 352 -7.24 14.31 -32.71
N SER A 353 -8.12 15.31 -32.63
CA SER A 353 -8.10 16.49 -33.50
C SER A 353 -6.99 17.50 -33.16
N ASP A 354 -6.46 17.54 -31.94
CA ASP A 354 -5.27 18.33 -31.58
C ASP A 354 -4.04 17.86 -32.38
N PHE A 355 -4.01 16.58 -32.71
CA PHE A 355 -2.92 15.93 -33.43
C PHE A 355 -3.19 15.78 -34.94
N GLY A 356 -4.38 16.17 -35.41
CA GLY A 356 -4.80 16.06 -36.81
C GLY A 356 -5.34 14.68 -37.20
N LEU A 357 -5.69 13.85 -36.22
CA LEU A 357 -6.17 12.48 -36.35
C LEU A 357 -7.70 12.41 -36.30
N SER A 358 -8.27 11.21 -36.43
CA SER A 358 -9.70 10.97 -36.26
C SER A 358 -10.02 9.50 -36.00
N GLY A 359 -10.77 9.21 -34.93
CA GLY A 359 -11.41 7.91 -34.73
C GLY A 359 -10.82 7.03 -33.62
N ALA A 360 -9.86 7.52 -32.83
CA ALA A 360 -9.56 6.89 -31.55
C ALA A 360 -10.74 7.05 -30.58
N ASN A 361 -10.98 6.02 -29.77
CA ASN A 361 -11.75 6.14 -28.53
C ASN A 361 -10.81 6.58 -27.40
N ILE A 362 -11.36 7.23 -26.38
CA ILE A 362 -10.67 7.47 -25.10
C ILE A 362 -10.85 6.21 -24.23
N GLY A 363 -9.75 5.72 -23.65
CA GLY A 363 -9.75 4.62 -22.68
C GLY A 363 -9.80 5.12 -21.23
N ASP A 364 -9.27 4.33 -20.30
CA ASP A 364 -9.16 4.74 -18.90
C ASP A 364 -8.22 5.95 -18.74
N ALA A 365 -8.62 6.87 -17.85
CA ALA A 365 -7.84 8.03 -17.44
C ALA A 365 -6.56 7.62 -16.67
N PRO A 366 -5.48 8.43 -16.72
CA PRO A 366 -4.20 8.07 -16.14
C PRO A 366 -4.24 7.88 -14.62
N VAL A 367 -3.49 6.88 -14.16
CA VAL A 367 -3.20 6.64 -12.76
C VAL A 367 -2.39 7.82 -12.22
N ILE A 368 -3.02 8.69 -11.43
CA ILE A 368 -2.28 9.75 -10.75
C ILE A 368 -1.33 9.09 -9.73
N LYS A 369 -0.04 9.43 -9.81
CA LYS A 369 1.00 9.24 -8.80
C LYS A 369 1.76 10.55 -8.66
N ALA A 370 1.54 11.26 -7.56
CA ALA A 370 2.32 12.44 -7.22
C ALA A 370 3.80 12.06 -7.06
N GLU A 371 4.72 12.92 -7.50
CA GLU A 371 6.15 12.71 -7.30
C GLU A 371 6.53 12.89 -5.83
N SER A 372 7.63 12.23 -5.43
CA SER A 372 8.10 12.18 -4.05
C SER A 372 8.56 13.55 -3.54
N LYS A 373 7.78 14.18 -2.66
CA LYS A 373 8.26 15.26 -1.78
C LYS A 373 9.39 14.67 -0.91
N GLY A 374 10.62 15.15 -1.12
CA GLY A 374 11.86 14.48 -0.68
C GLY A 374 11.98 14.19 0.82
N GLU A 375 12.43 15.16 1.63
CA GLU A 375 12.51 14.97 3.09
C GLU A 375 11.10 14.90 3.68
N TYR A 376 10.79 13.76 4.32
CA TYR A 376 9.50 13.50 4.96
C TYR A 376 9.16 14.56 6.03
N PRO A 377 7.87 14.88 6.25
CA PRO A 377 7.45 15.98 7.14
C PRO A 377 7.53 15.59 8.63
N TYR A 378 8.04 14.40 8.95
CA TYR A 378 8.11 13.85 10.30
C TYR A 378 9.30 12.89 10.43
N VAL A 379 10.46 13.43 10.83
CA VAL A 379 11.21 12.97 12.01
C VAL A 379 11.88 14.22 12.61
N GLU A 380 11.19 14.97 13.46
CA GLU A 380 11.91 15.77 14.45
C GLU A 380 12.26 14.83 15.60
N ASN A 381 13.48 14.31 15.59
CA ASN A 381 13.95 13.45 16.68
C ASN A 381 14.10 14.33 17.92
N SER A 382 13.06 14.33 18.77
CA SER A 382 12.95 15.27 19.89
C SER A 382 14.16 15.25 20.85
N LEU A 383 14.97 14.18 20.81
CA LEU A 383 16.18 14.05 21.63
C LEU A 383 17.41 14.80 21.08
N GLU A 384 17.38 15.40 19.89
CA GLU A 384 18.53 16.15 19.33
C GLU A 384 19.01 17.27 20.25
N LYS A 385 18.10 18.05 20.84
CA LYS A 385 18.44 19.10 21.81
C LYS A 385 19.03 18.55 23.13
N MET A 386 18.99 17.24 23.32
CA MET A 386 19.60 16.51 24.44
C MET A 386 20.87 15.75 24.04
N GLU A 387 21.40 15.91 22.82
CA GLU A 387 22.72 15.35 22.46
C GLU A 387 23.81 15.89 23.40
N GLY A 388 24.57 15.00 24.04
CA GLY A 388 25.56 15.35 25.05
C GLY A 388 24.98 15.98 26.33
N GLY A 389 23.64 16.00 26.48
CA GLY A 389 22.90 16.55 27.60
C GLY A 389 22.74 15.59 28.78
N VAL A 390 22.11 16.09 29.85
CA VAL A 390 21.75 15.32 31.05
C VAL A 390 20.30 15.60 31.43
N ALA A 391 19.49 14.56 31.62
CA ALA A 391 18.13 14.69 32.17
C ALA A 391 18.01 13.98 33.53
N LEU A 392 17.27 14.61 34.46
CA LEU A 392 16.99 14.09 35.80
C LEU A 392 15.51 14.32 36.13
N LEU A 393 14.94 13.46 36.97
CA LEU A 393 13.62 13.65 37.55
C LEU A 393 13.75 13.69 39.07
N LEU A 394 13.00 14.57 39.73
CA LEU A 394 12.99 14.67 41.19
C LEU A 394 12.65 13.31 41.84
N ASP A 395 13.36 13.02 42.93
CA ASP A 395 13.27 11.84 43.79
C ASP A 395 13.32 10.49 43.05
N THR A 396 13.87 10.49 41.83
CA THR A 396 13.98 9.33 40.92
C THR A 396 15.45 8.95 40.72
N ALA A 397 15.74 7.64 40.64
CA ALA A 397 17.11 7.10 40.54
C ALA A 397 17.67 7.07 39.11
N ASN A 398 16.79 7.04 38.10
CA ASN A 398 17.15 7.05 36.69
C ASN A 398 17.61 8.45 36.25
N ALA A 399 18.52 8.49 35.27
CA ALA A 399 18.98 9.70 34.61
C ALA A 399 19.31 9.40 33.14
N TYR A 400 19.17 10.40 32.27
CA TYR A 400 19.72 10.36 30.93
C TYR A 400 21.08 11.07 30.94
N ALA A 401 22.10 10.46 30.35
CA ALA A 401 23.43 11.06 30.16
C ALA A 401 24.20 10.31 29.08
N ASN A 402 25.13 10.97 28.39
CA ASN A 402 25.92 10.36 27.30
C ASN A 402 25.04 9.65 26.23
N ASN A 403 23.92 10.30 25.88
CA ASN A 403 22.90 9.83 24.93
C ASN A 403 22.21 8.50 25.30
N THR A 404 22.22 8.08 26.57
CA THR A 404 21.60 6.83 27.02
C THR A 404 21.00 6.95 28.41
N LEU A 405 20.14 6.00 28.81
CA LEU A 405 19.65 5.91 30.18
C LEU A 405 20.70 5.25 31.08
N THR A 406 20.76 5.73 32.31
CA THR A 406 21.64 5.24 33.37
C THR A 406 20.96 5.47 34.73
N MET A 407 21.62 5.08 35.81
CA MET A 407 21.26 5.55 37.15
C MET A 407 22.20 6.67 37.58
N ILE A 408 21.66 7.59 38.38
CA ILE A 408 22.42 8.69 39.02
C ILE A 408 23.59 8.14 39.87
N ASP A 409 23.38 6.97 40.49
CA ASP A 409 24.43 6.22 41.17
C ASP A 409 24.21 4.69 41.02
N PRO A 410 25.04 3.98 40.22
CA PRO A 410 24.92 2.54 40.02
C PRO A 410 25.04 1.68 41.28
N ASP A 411 25.73 2.16 42.32
CA ASP A 411 25.91 1.43 43.59
C ASP A 411 24.77 1.72 44.58
N ASN A 412 23.98 2.79 44.40
CA ASN A 412 23.00 3.25 45.38
C ASN A 412 21.84 4.07 44.78
N ALA A 413 20.75 3.41 44.40
CA ALA A 413 19.53 4.03 43.89
C ALA A 413 18.78 4.97 44.88
N ALA A 414 19.26 5.16 46.11
CA ALA A 414 18.77 6.22 47.00
C ALA A 414 19.45 7.58 46.75
N VAL A 415 20.46 7.67 45.88
CA VAL A 415 21.07 8.92 45.44
C VAL A 415 20.23 9.49 44.29
N VAL A 416 19.44 10.52 44.58
CA VAL A 416 18.47 11.12 43.65
C VAL A 416 18.60 12.64 43.62
N ALA A 417 18.08 13.29 42.56
CA ALA A 417 17.90 14.74 42.56
C ALA A 417 16.74 15.09 43.51
N THR A 418 16.93 15.99 44.49
CA THR A 418 15.93 16.21 45.55
C THR A 418 15.85 17.66 46.00
N THR A 419 14.73 18.06 46.62
CA THR A 419 14.46 19.46 46.99
C THR A 419 14.73 19.76 48.46
N VAL A 420 15.59 20.73 48.72
CA VAL A 420 15.97 21.19 50.07
C VAL A 420 15.85 22.72 50.14
N ASN A 421 15.03 23.23 51.07
CA ASN A 421 14.78 24.67 51.25
C ASN A 421 14.43 25.39 49.92
N ASP A 422 13.46 24.83 49.18
CA ASP A 422 13.01 25.32 47.87
C ASP A 422 14.14 25.40 46.81
N ARG A 423 15.12 24.49 46.88
CA ARG A 423 16.20 24.32 45.89
C ARG A 423 16.48 22.85 45.58
N THR A 424 16.58 22.54 44.29
CA THR A 424 17.04 21.23 43.81
C THR A 424 18.53 21.06 44.06
N LEU A 425 18.89 20.04 44.84
CA LEU A 425 20.25 19.55 45.00
C LEU A 425 20.48 18.34 44.09
N VAL A 426 21.68 18.24 43.52
CA VAL A 426 22.12 17.15 42.64
C VAL A 426 23.51 16.65 43.04
N PRO A 427 23.85 15.36 42.83
CA PRO A 427 25.15 14.81 43.20
C PRO A 427 26.22 15.33 42.22
N ILE A 428 27.20 16.06 42.75
CA ILE A 428 28.16 16.82 41.92
C ILE A 428 28.92 15.95 40.92
N ARG A 429 29.26 14.71 41.31
CA ARG A 429 30.02 13.79 40.46
C ARG A 429 29.26 13.45 39.17
N PHE A 430 28.00 13.06 39.28
CA PHE A 430 27.21 12.61 38.14
C PHE A 430 27.09 13.71 37.07
N ILE A 431 26.72 14.93 37.50
CA ILE A 431 26.58 16.09 36.59
C ILE A 431 27.92 16.43 35.92
N ALA A 432 29.02 16.37 36.66
CA ALA A 432 30.34 16.72 36.16
C ALA A 432 30.90 15.67 35.19
N GLU A 433 30.89 14.39 35.57
CA GLU A 433 31.44 13.28 34.76
C GLU A 433 30.59 13.03 33.50
N SER A 434 29.27 13.27 33.54
CA SER A 434 28.40 13.25 32.36
C SER A 434 28.70 14.33 31.32
N PHE A 435 29.40 15.41 31.70
CA PHE A 435 29.94 16.41 30.77
C PHE A 435 31.47 16.27 30.58
N GLY A 436 32.04 15.10 30.87
CA GLY A 436 33.45 14.77 30.64
C GLY A 436 34.44 15.42 31.61
N ALA A 437 33.98 16.00 32.73
CA ALA A 437 34.85 16.67 33.69
C ALA A 437 35.55 15.70 34.65
N GLU A 438 36.82 15.97 34.98
CA GLU A 438 37.53 15.22 36.03
C GLU A 438 37.05 15.65 37.43
N VAL A 439 36.64 14.70 38.27
CA VAL A 439 36.15 14.95 39.63
C VAL A 439 37.11 14.41 40.70
N GLY A 440 37.54 15.29 41.59
CA GLY A 440 38.48 15.00 42.68
C GLY A 440 37.89 15.26 44.08
N TRP A 441 38.52 14.67 45.09
CA TRP A 441 38.18 14.83 46.50
C TRP A 441 39.44 14.90 47.37
N ASP A 442 39.57 15.94 48.18
CA ASP A 442 40.57 16.04 49.24
C ASP A 442 39.91 15.84 50.61
N GLU A 443 40.10 14.65 51.16
CA GLU A 443 39.66 14.25 52.51
C GLU A 443 40.19 15.19 53.61
N ALA A 444 41.39 15.76 53.46
CA ALA A 444 42.03 16.55 54.51
C ALA A 444 41.46 17.96 54.66
N SER A 445 40.79 18.48 53.61
CA SER A 445 40.07 19.75 53.62
C SER A 445 38.55 19.60 53.42
N SER A 446 38.07 18.37 53.19
CA SER A 446 36.70 18.06 52.78
C SER A 446 36.27 18.84 51.52
N THR A 447 37.17 18.92 50.54
CA THR A 447 36.98 19.71 49.30
C THR A 447 36.71 18.78 48.11
N ALA A 448 35.59 18.99 47.44
CA ALA A 448 35.35 18.46 46.09
C ALA A 448 35.93 19.42 45.04
N SER A 449 36.51 18.87 43.97
CA SER A 449 37.04 19.65 42.84
C SER A 449 36.51 19.10 41.52
N VAL A 450 36.21 19.98 40.56
CA VAL A 450 35.79 19.61 39.20
C VAL A 450 36.62 20.38 38.19
N ALA A 451 37.15 19.69 37.16
CA ALA A 451 37.95 20.29 36.10
C ALA A 451 37.43 19.92 34.70
N LEU A 452 37.13 20.93 33.88
CA LEU A 452 36.64 20.78 32.50
C LEU A 452 37.17 21.94 31.65
N ASP A 453 37.80 21.67 30.51
CA ASP A 453 38.32 22.67 29.55
C ASP A 453 39.09 23.86 30.17
N GLY A 454 39.89 23.56 31.20
CA GLY A 454 40.69 24.55 31.93
C GLY A 454 39.91 25.35 32.99
N LYS A 455 38.58 25.19 33.09
CA LYS A 455 37.83 25.58 34.29
C LYS A 455 38.27 24.72 35.47
N ASN A 456 38.41 25.35 36.62
CA ASN A 456 38.70 24.72 37.89
C ASN A 456 37.65 25.19 38.90
N ILE A 457 36.80 24.27 39.33
CA ILE A 457 35.74 24.49 40.33
C ILE A 457 36.16 23.77 41.62
N SER A 458 35.94 24.39 42.78
CA SER A 458 36.18 23.75 44.09
C SER A 458 35.13 24.15 45.13
N ILE A 459 34.68 23.19 45.93
CA ILE A 459 33.64 23.34 46.95
C ILE A 459 34.09 22.66 48.24
N VAL A 460 34.10 23.41 49.34
CA VAL A 460 34.31 22.86 50.69
C VAL A 460 32.97 22.44 51.27
N LEU A 461 32.87 21.20 51.75
CA LEU A 461 31.64 20.67 52.33
C LEU A 461 31.13 21.52 53.51
N GLY A 462 29.83 21.78 53.56
CA GLY A 462 29.19 22.60 54.58
C GLY A 462 29.41 24.11 54.44
N GLN A 463 30.04 24.59 53.37
CA GLN A 463 30.08 26.02 53.02
C GLN A 463 28.96 26.39 52.05
N ALA A 464 28.47 27.62 52.15
CA ALA A 464 27.57 28.26 51.18
C ALA A 464 28.36 29.09 50.14
N GLU A 465 29.57 28.63 49.79
CA GLU A 465 30.45 29.27 48.81
C GLU A 465 31.18 28.19 48.00
N MET A 466 31.19 28.35 46.67
CA MET A 466 32.04 27.61 45.74
C MET A 466 33.06 28.55 45.12
N ASN A 467 34.20 28.05 44.66
CA ASN A 467 35.20 28.84 43.95
C ASN A 467 35.36 28.34 42.51
N VAL A 468 35.21 29.25 41.54
CA VAL A 468 35.34 29.00 40.10
C VAL A 468 36.47 29.86 39.55
N ASN A 469 37.54 29.22 39.05
CA ASN A 469 38.71 29.88 38.48
C ASN A 469 39.36 30.95 39.40
N GLY A 470 39.34 30.72 40.71
CA GLY A 470 39.83 31.65 41.73
C GLY A 470 38.76 32.61 42.28
N THR A 471 37.59 32.70 41.65
CA THR A 471 36.50 33.63 42.03
C THR A 471 35.46 32.93 42.92
N PRO A 472 35.14 33.45 44.12
CA PRO A 472 34.08 32.90 44.95
C PRO A 472 32.68 33.23 44.40
N ILE A 473 31.77 32.28 44.49
CA ILE A 473 30.34 32.37 44.15
C ILE A 473 29.54 31.84 45.35
N THR A 474 28.58 32.63 45.82
CA THR A 474 27.69 32.23 46.93
C THR A 474 26.65 31.22 46.45
N LEU A 475 26.36 30.22 47.28
CA LEU A 475 25.34 29.20 47.03
C LEU A 475 24.06 29.54 47.80
N ASP A 476 22.89 29.30 47.19
CA ASP A 476 21.58 29.48 47.85
C ASP A 476 21.36 28.49 49.01
N VAL A 477 21.92 27.28 48.90
CA VAL A 477 21.99 26.25 49.95
C VAL A 477 23.43 25.72 49.98
N ALA A 478 23.95 25.41 51.17
CA ALA A 478 25.32 24.90 51.32
C ALA A 478 25.50 23.54 50.61
N ALA A 479 26.74 23.18 50.30
CA ALA A 479 27.05 21.83 49.84
C ALA A 479 26.91 20.84 51.01
N GLU A 480 26.06 19.82 50.85
CA GLU A 480 25.71 18.86 51.90
C GLU A 480 26.07 17.42 51.52
N THR A 481 26.17 16.53 52.51
CA THR A 481 26.35 15.08 52.27
C THR A 481 25.03 14.36 52.44
N MET A 482 24.58 13.67 51.40
CA MET A 482 23.41 12.79 51.43
C MET A 482 23.80 11.45 50.83
N HIS A 483 23.42 10.34 51.49
CA HIS A 483 23.72 8.97 51.04
C HIS A 483 25.20 8.72 50.66
N ASP A 484 26.12 9.31 51.46
CA ASP A 484 27.57 9.31 51.23
C ASP A 484 28.00 9.87 49.86
N ARG A 485 27.28 10.89 49.37
CA ARG A 485 27.59 11.71 48.18
C ARG A 485 27.51 13.20 48.50
N THR A 486 28.32 14.00 47.80
CA THR A 486 28.30 15.47 47.90
C THR A 486 27.25 16.05 46.97
N MET A 487 26.25 16.71 47.54
CA MET A 487 25.12 17.32 46.86
C MET A 487 25.34 18.85 46.76
N LEU A 488 25.02 19.44 45.61
CA LEU A 488 25.18 20.87 45.34
C LEU A 488 23.91 21.42 44.64
N PRO A 489 23.52 22.70 44.83
CA PRO A 489 22.44 23.30 44.06
C PRO A 489 22.66 23.18 42.55
N LEU A 490 21.68 22.59 41.85
CA LEU A 490 21.69 22.30 40.41
C LEU A 490 22.19 23.47 39.55
N ARG A 491 21.58 24.65 39.73
CA ARG A 491 21.92 25.84 38.95
C ARG A 491 23.39 26.25 39.13
N ALA A 492 23.96 26.08 40.32
CA ALA A 492 25.32 26.49 40.63
C ALA A 492 26.37 25.61 39.95
N ILE A 493 26.14 24.30 39.80
CA ILE A 493 27.03 23.42 39.02
C ILE A 493 26.87 23.67 37.52
N SER A 494 25.63 23.67 37.00
CA SER A 494 25.39 23.80 35.56
C SER A 494 25.86 25.14 34.98
N GLU A 495 25.55 26.27 35.63
CA GLU A 495 26.03 27.59 35.18
C GLU A 495 27.56 27.70 35.26
N SER A 496 28.20 27.10 36.29
CA SER A 496 29.66 27.05 36.38
C SER A 496 30.30 26.22 35.27
N LEU A 497 29.63 25.17 34.80
CA LEU A 497 30.05 24.35 33.66
C LEU A 497 29.74 25.01 32.30
N ASP A 498 29.07 26.17 32.24
CA ASP A 498 28.51 26.78 31.01
C ASP A 498 27.51 25.83 30.32
N LYS A 499 26.55 25.31 31.10
CA LYS A 499 25.39 24.56 30.61
C LYS A 499 24.11 25.33 30.88
N ASN A 500 23.12 25.15 30.00
CA ASN A 500 21.76 25.66 30.20
C ASN A 500 20.98 24.70 31.13
N VAL A 501 19.91 25.20 31.77
CA VAL A 501 19.01 24.39 32.62
C VAL A 501 17.57 24.78 32.36
N PHE A 502 16.81 23.85 31.78
CA PHE A 502 15.35 23.86 31.74
C PHE A 502 14.78 23.08 32.93
N TRP A 503 13.63 23.51 33.43
CA TRP A 503 12.92 22.89 34.55
C TRP A 503 11.42 23.00 34.35
N ASP A 504 10.69 21.92 34.66
CA ASP A 504 9.26 21.77 34.49
C ASP A 504 8.57 21.47 35.83
N ASP A 505 7.34 21.96 36.02
CA ASP A 505 6.59 21.87 37.28
C ASP A 505 6.35 20.43 37.80
N ARG A 506 6.48 19.42 36.94
CA ARG A 506 6.39 17.98 37.29
C ARG A 506 7.71 17.41 37.81
N GLY A 507 8.74 18.26 37.95
CA GLY A 507 10.03 17.91 38.52
C GLY A 507 11.09 17.44 37.52
N LEU A 508 10.83 17.52 36.22
CA LEU A 508 11.84 17.24 35.19
C LEU A 508 12.89 18.36 35.17
N ILE A 509 14.15 17.94 35.00
CA ILE A 509 15.32 18.80 34.86
C ILE A 509 16.03 18.39 33.56
N LEU A 510 16.19 19.31 32.62
CA LEU A 510 16.99 19.11 31.41
C LEU A 510 18.20 20.05 31.45
N ILE A 511 19.40 19.50 31.26
CA ILE A 511 20.67 20.21 31.29
C ILE A 511 21.34 20.04 29.93
N THR A 512 21.43 21.13 29.17
CA THR A 512 21.85 21.14 27.77
C THR A 512 23.07 22.05 27.56
N ASP A 513 23.64 22.07 26.36
CA ASP A 513 24.64 23.08 26.02
C ASP A 513 24.08 24.50 26.10
N LYS A 514 24.96 25.47 26.37
CA LYS A 514 24.58 26.84 26.74
C LYS A 514 23.68 27.55 25.73
N ASP A 515 23.93 27.29 24.45
CA ASP A 515 23.21 27.91 23.34
C ASP A 515 21.95 27.09 22.93
N THR A 516 21.78 25.90 23.51
CA THR A 516 20.63 25.01 23.30
C THR A 516 19.54 25.29 24.33
N VAL A 517 18.58 26.13 23.96
CA VAL A 517 17.40 26.46 24.78
C VAL A 517 16.27 25.48 24.51
N ILE A 518 15.69 24.94 25.58
CA ILE A 518 14.43 24.19 25.56
C ILE A 518 13.29 25.16 25.85
N ASP A 519 12.24 25.15 25.04
CA ASP A 519 11.00 25.88 25.25
C ASP A 519 9.86 24.92 25.65
N ALA A 520 9.09 25.27 26.69
CA ALA A 520 8.09 24.34 27.25
C ALA A 520 6.92 24.01 26.31
N GLU A 521 6.61 24.88 25.34
CA GLU A 521 5.49 24.72 24.42
C GLU A 521 5.99 24.15 23.09
N ALA A 522 7.05 24.73 22.51
CA ALA A 522 7.60 24.25 21.24
C ALA A 522 8.33 22.90 21.37
N ASP A 523 9.04 22.66 22.48
CA ASP A 523 9.76 21.39 22.73
C ASP A 523 8.94 20.42 23.61
N GLY A 524 7.61 20.59 23.68
CA GLY A 524 6.74 19.76 24.50
C GLY A 524 6.97 18.25 24.30
N ARG A 525 7.13 17.79 23.05
CA ARG A 525 7.44 16.38 22.75
C ARG A 525 8.75 15.88 23.38
N LEU A 526 9.78 16.71 23.48
CA LEU A 526 11.03 16.38 24.18
C LEU A 526 10.83 16.33 25.70
N VAL A 527 10.13 17.33 26.24
CA VAL A 527 9.82 17.45 27.67
C VAL A 527 9.04 16.22 28.14
N GLU A 528 7.99 15.81 27.41
CA GLU A 528 7.26 14.57 27.68
C GLU A 528 8.18 13.34 27.56
N SER A 529 8.87 13.16 26.43
CA SER A 529 9.70 11.97 26.19
C SER A 529 10.73 11.74 27.30
N MET A 530 11.44 12.79 27.73
CA MET A 530 12.40 12.70 28.84
C MET A 530 11.74 12.45 30.19
N LEU A 531 10.58 13.07 30.47
CA LEU A 531 9.82 12.81 31.70
C LEU A 531 9.38 11.33 31.80
N GLY A 532 9.08 10.68 30.67
CA GLY A 532 8.71 9.26 30.63
C GLY A 532 9.88 8.34 30.81
N TYR A 533 10.91 8.53 29.97
CA TYR A 533 12.15 7.75 29.96
C TYR A 533 12.78 7.62 31.36
N LEU A 534 12.72 8.70 32.15
CA LEU A 534 13.19 8.74 33.53
C LEU A 534 12.26 8.02 34.52
N LYS A 535 10.94 8.06 34.34
CA LYS A 535 9.99 7.31 35.20
C LYS A 535 10.06 5.80 34.97
N THR A 536 10.12 5.36 33.72
CA THR A 536 9.92 3.95 33.34
C THR A 536 11.17 3.09 33.50
N GLY A 537 12.35 3.63 33.18
CA GLY A 537 13.59 2.86 33.11
C GLY A 537 13.93 2.32 31.71
N GLU A 538 13.14 2.66 30.69
CA GLU A 538 13.28 2.18 29.31
C GLU A 538 13.04 3.34 28.33
N LEU A 539 13.67 3.34 27.14
CA LEU A 539 13.38 4.32 26.07
C LEU A 539 12.07 3.97 25.37
N ALA A 540 11.03 4.01 26.18
CA ALA A 540 9.66 3.96 25.77
C ALA A 540 9.32 5.23 24.99
N LEU A 541 8.92 5.09 23.73
CA LEU A 541 7.94 5.99 23.10
C LEU A 541 6.54 5.85 23.73
N ASN A 542 6.45 5.13 24.86
CA ASN A 542 5.25 4.91 25.63
C ASN A 542 5.03 6.00 26.68
N TYR A 543 4.40 7.09 26.24
CA TYR A 543 3.37 7.79 27.01
C TYR A 543 3.77 8.09 28.47
N ALA A 544 4.80 8.94 28.55
CA ALA A 544 5.45 9.49 29.73
C ALA A 544 4.54 10.06 30.83
N VAL A 545 3.37 10.52 30.41
CA VAL A 545 2.31 11.20 31.15
C VAL A 545 1.01 10.66 30.57
N ALA A 546 -0.09 10.73 31.32
CA ALA A 546 -1.40 10.39 30.81
C ALA A 546 -1.64 11.11 29.45
N PRO A 547 -1.83 10.36 28.35
CA PRO A 547 -2.21 10.92 27.06
C PRO A 547 -3.43 11.83 27.20
N HIS A 548 -3.56 12.83 26.34
CA HIS A 548 -4.82 13.57 26.29
C HIS A 548 -5.93 12.66 25.74
N PHE A 549 -6.89 12.31 26.59
CA PHE A 549 -8.11 11.62 26.17
C PHE A 549 -9.22 12.67 26.07
N THR A 550 -9.71 12.92 24.86
CA THR A 550 -10.71 13.96 24.64
C THR A 550 -12.00 13.62 25.39
N GLN A 551 -12.51 14.52 26.24
CA GLN A 551 -13.66 14.24 27.12
C GLN A 551 -14.91 13.75 26.35
N SER A 552 -15.18 14.30 25.16
CA SER A 552 -16.30 13.87 24.31
C SER A 552 -16.14 12.44 23.76
N VAL A 553 -14.90 11.97 23.62
CA VAL A 553 -14.55 10.61 23.18
C VAL A 553 -14.64 9.64 24.35
N ILE A 554 -14.19 10.03 25.56
CA ILE A 554 -14.45 9.28 26.81
C ILE A 554 -15.95 9.14 27.09
N ASP A 555 -16.72 10.22 26.92
CA ASP A 555 -18.18 10.21 27.08
C ASP A 555 -18.85 9.26 26.07
N TYR A 556 -18.43 9.29 24.80
CA TYR A 556 -18.93 8.37 23.78
C TYR A 556 -18.56 6.91 24.09
N ALA A 557 -17.29 6.63 24.38
CA ALA A 557 -16.79 5.30 24.70
C ALA A 557 -17.50 4.71 25.93
N CYS A 558 -17.69 5.50 26.99
CA CYS A 558 -18.38 5.07 28.20
C CYS A 558 -19.87 4.75 27.98
N ASN A 559 -20.51 5.26 26.91
CA ASN A 559 -21.89 4.90 26.58
C ASN A 559 -22.03 3.53 25.90
N LEU A 560 -20.94 2.96 25.38
CA LEU A 560 -20.93 1.61 24.82
C LEU A 560 -20.80 0.58 25.96
N LYS A 561 -21.83 -0.26 26.14
CA LYS A 561 -21.93 -1.18 27.29
C LYS A 561 -21.93 -2.68 26.95
N GLN A 562 -22.04 -3.06 25.68
CA GLN A 562 -22.14 -4.48 25.30
C GLN A 562 -21.55 -4.81 23.92
N PHE A 563 -21.01 -6.03 23.81
CA PHE A 563 -20.68 -6.69 22.53
C PHE A 563 -21.92 -7.42 21.99
N ASN A 564 -22.04 -7.50 20.66
CA ASN A 564 -23.20 -8.11 19.98
C ASN A 564 -22.78 -9.01 18.80
N TYR A 565 -21.63 -9.69 18.91
CA TYR A 565 -21.16 -10.61 17.87
C TYR A 565 -22.17 -11.73 17.63
N SER A 566 -22.42 -12.08 16.37
CA SER A 566 -23.23 -13.24 16.02
C SER A 566 -22.83 -13.82 14.65
N LEU A 567 -23.18 -15.08 14.41
CA LEU A 567 -22.93 -15.77 13.14
C LEU A 567 -23.51 -15.06 11.89
N THR A 568 -24.46 -14.12 12.07
CA THR A 568 -25.09 -13.33 11.00
C THR A 568 -24.76 -11.83 11.04
N ASN A 569 -24.14 -11.34 12.10
CA ASN A 569 -23.81 -9.93 12.28
C ASN A 569 -22.43 -9.83 12.93
N GLN A 570 -21.41 -9.75 12.07
CA GLN A 570 -20.03 -10.08 12.43
C GLN A 570 -19.23 -8.82 12.84
N GLU A 571 -19.44 -7.67 12.16
CA GLU A 571 -18.75 -6.41 12.49
C GLU A 571 -19.52 -5.46 13.44
N ALA A 572 -20.69 -5.85 13.96
CA ALA A 572 -21.51 -4.97 14.80
C ALA A 572 -20.89 -4.58 16.17
N SER A 573 -19.70 -5.10 16.49
CA SER A 573 -18.98 -4.81 17.73
C SER A 573 -17.74 -3.91 17.53
N SER A 574 -17.43 -3.40 16.34
CA SER A 574 -16.19 -2.60 16.12
C SER A 574 -16.09 -1.38 17.05
N GLY A 575 -17.20 -0.67 17.29
CA GLY A 575 -17.24 0.42 18.27
C GLY A 575 -16.98 -0.05 19.70
N ALA A 576 -17.54 -1.20 20.09
CA ALA A 576 -17.35 -1.79 21.42
C ALA A 576 -15.92 -2.33 21.64
N ALA A 577 -15.28 -2.87 20.60
CA ALA A 577 -13.89 -3.30 20.62
C ALA A 577 -12.94 -2.10 20.79
N ASN A 578 -13.11 -1.06 19.97
CA ASN A 578 -12.35 0.19 20.11
C ASN A 578 -12.55 0.83 21.50
N ALA A 579 -13.79 0.85 22.01
CA ALA A 579 -14.09 1.37 23.35
C ALA A 579 -13.43 0.55 24.46
N LEU A 580 -13.44 -0.79 24.39
CA LEU A 580 -12.77 -1.64 25.37
C LEU A 580 -11.25 -1.35 25.40
N TYR A 581 -10.61 -1.23 24.23
CA TYR A 581 -9.20 -0.86 24.15
C TYR A 581 -8.93 0.53 24.74
N TYR A 582 -9.62 1.55 24.22
CA TYR A 582 -9.43 2.97 24.56
C TYR A 582 -9.71 3.27 26.04
N LEU A 583 -10.78 2.70 26.61
CA LEU A 583 -11.10 2.86 28.04
C LEU A 583 -10.13 2.13 28.97
N THR A 584 -9.61 0.96 28.56
CA THR A 584 -8.55 0.27 29.29
C THR A 584 -7.26 1.09 29.28
N LEU A 585 -6.95 1.75 28.16
CA LEU A 585 -5.78 2.61 28.00
C LEU A 585 -5.86 3.90 28.82
N ALA A 586 -7.04 4.54 28.85
CA ALA A 586 -7.33 5.65 29.76
C ALA A 586 -7.17 5.22 31.22
N ALA A 587 -7.84 4.14 31.64
CA ALA A 587 -7.75 3.61 33.00
C ALA A 587 -6.32 3.21 33.41
N ARG A 588 -5.50 2.70 32.47
CA ARG A 588 -4.07 2.38 32.70
C ARG A 588 -3.24 3.61 33.02
N THR A 589 -3.57 4.75 32.41
CA THR A 589 -2.73 5.95 32.42
C THR A 589 -3.15 6.94 33.49
N ASP A 590 -4.44 7.04 33.79
CA ASP A 590 -4.98 7.65 35.01
C ASP A 590 -6.31 6.96 35.41
N GLU A 591 -6.32 6.30 36.57
CA GLU A 591 -7.50 5.57 37.09
C GLU A 591 -8.69 6.48 37.44
N THR A 592 -8.48 7.81 37.47
CA THR A 592 -9.50 8.81 37.80
C THR A 592 -10.24 9.37 36.59
N ILE A 593 -9.83 9.01 35.36
CA ILE A 593 -10.51 9.44 34.13
C ILE A 593 -11.96 8.91 34.13
N ALA A 594 -12.90 9.82 33.88
CA ALA A 594 -14.33 9.57 33.94
C ALA A 594 -15.07 10.29 32.80
N ALA A 595 -16.22 9.75 32.42
CA ALA A 595 -17.19 10.47 31.61
C ALA A 595 -17.85 11.61 32.40
N SER A 596 -18.47 12.56 31.70
CA SER A 596 -19.19 13.72 32.25
C SER A 596 -20.35 13.35 33.19
N ASP A 597 -20.82 12.10 33.19
CA ASP A 597 -21.82 11.57 34.13
C ASP A 597 -21.24 11.01 35.44
N GLY A 598 -19.91 10.89 35.54
CA GLY A 598 -19.17 10.32 36.66
C GLY A 598 -18.81 8.83 36.53
N THR A 599 -19.11 8.17 35.40
CA THR A 599 -18.67 6.80 35.12
C THR A 599 -17.16 6.76 34.90
N LEU A 600 -16.40 6.03 35.73
CA LEU A 600 -14.96 5.82 35.52
C LEU A 600 -14.70 5.01 34.25
N ALA A 601 -13.64 5.34 33.52
CA ALA A 601 -13.23 4.61 32.33
C ALA A 601 -12.99 3.12 32.61
N LYS A 602 -12.39 2.80 33.78
CA LYS A 602 -12.16 1.41 34.21
C LYS A 602 -13.46 0.62 34.43
N ASP A 603 -14.50 1.26 34.95
CA ASP A 603 -15.79 0.61 35.25
C ASP A 603 -16.55 0.32 33.95
N ALA A 604 -16.44 1.22 32.97
CA ALA A 604 -16.95 1.02 31.61
C ALA A 604 -16.17 -0.08 30.86
N ALA A 605 -14.83 -0.10 30.96
CA ALA A 605 -14.00 -1.17 30.40
C ALA A 605 -14.34 -2.54 31.00
N LEU A 606 -14.46 -2.64 32.33
CA LEU A 606 -14.90 -3.86 33.02
C LEU A 606 -16.31 -4.30 32.59
N THR A 607 -17.22 -3.36 32.31
CA THR A 607 -18.57 -3.66 31.80
C THR A 607 -18.52 -4.28 30.40
N LEU A 608 -17.74 -3.68 29.50
CA LEU A 608 -17.52 -4.18 28.14
C LEU A 608 -16.82 -5.55 28.13
N LEU A 609 -15.77 -5.72 28.92
CA LEU A 609 -15.03 -6.98 29.07
C LEU A 609 -15.93 -8.11 29.60
N ARG A 610 -16.77 -7.82 30.60
CA ARG A 610 -17.75 -8.77 31.14
C ARG A 610 -18.85 -9.12 30.13
N SER A 611 -19.22 -8.20 29.25
CA SER A 611 -20.14 -8.48 28.14
C SER A 611 -19.52 -9.39 27.07
N LEU A 612 -18.23 -9.18 26.74
CA LEU A 612 -17.47 -9.97 25.76
C LEU A 612 -17.39 -11.45 26.14
N ILE A 613 -17.10 -11.75 27.41
CA ILE A 613 -16.85 -13.12 27.91
C ILE A 613 -18.08 -13.81 28.52
N ALA A 614 -19.27 -13.19 28.38
CA ALA A 614 -20.52 -13.71 28.93
C ALA A 614 -21.02 -15.02 28.26
N GLY A 615 -20.55 -15.30 27.04
CA GLY A 615 -21.06 -16.39 26.20
C GLY A 615 -22.24 -15.96 25.31
N GLY A 616 -22.15 -16.26 24.02
CA GLY A 616 -23.07 -15.79 22.97
C GLY A 616 -22.72 -14.40 22.40
N ASN A 617 -21.78 -13.69 23.02
CA ASN A 617 -21.35 -12.34 22.67
C ASN A 617 -19.89 -12.27 22.19
N GLU A 618 -19.15 -13.38 22.24
CA GLU A 618 -17.73 -13.44 21.92
C GLU A 618 -17.44 -13.41 20.40
N PRO A 619 -16.25 -12.97 19.98
CA PRO A 619 -15.77 -13.05 18.59
C PRO A 619 -15.90 -14.46 17.99
N LEU A 620 -16.22 -14.56 16.70
CA LEU A 620 -16.36 -15.85 16.01
C LEU A 620 -15.06 -16.68 15.94
N CYS A 621 -13.90 -16.05 16.15
CA CYS A 621 -12.57 -16.67 15.96
C CYS A 621 -12.45 -17.45 14.63
N SER A 622 -12.91 -16.83 13.54
CA SER A 622 -12.67 -17.29 12.16
C SER A 622 -12.04 -16.20 11.30
N THR A 623 -11.08 -16.55 10.44
CA THR A 623 -10.33 -15.57 9.62
C THR A 623 -11.13 -15.10 8.41
N SER A 624 -11.51 -13.82 8.42
CA SER A 624 -12.26 -13.10 7.39
C SER A 624 -12.05 -11.58 7.61
N CYS A 625 -12.80 -10.69 6.97
CA CYS A 625 -12.75 -9.23 7.22
C CYS A 625 -13.33 -8.84 8.61
N PHE A 626 -12.77 -9.37 9.70
CA PHE A 626 -13.26 -9.16 11.06
C PHE A 626 -12.29 -8.28 11.87
N TRP A 627 -12.15 -7.01 11.47
CA TRP A 627 -11.15 -6.08 12.02
C TRP A 627 -11.26 -5.90 13.53
N SER A 628 -12.49 -5.91 14.03
CA SER A 628 -12.79 -5.82 15.45
C SER A 628 -12.17 -6.94 16.30
N HIS A 629 -11.86 -8.10 15.72
CA HIS A 629 -11.21 -9.21 16.42
C HIS A 629 -9.74 -8.91 16.78
N SER A 630 -8.97 -8.27 15.87
CA SER A 630 -7.63 -7.76 16.19
C SER A 630 -7.66 -6.72 17.32
N VAL A 631 -8.66 -5.83 17.30
CA VAL A 631 -8.83 -4.81 18.35
C VAL A 631 -9.21 -5.45 19.69
N VAL A 632 -10.01 -6.52 19.71
CA VAL A 632 -10.29 -7.30 20.91
C VAL A 632 -9.01 -7.94 21.47
N SER A 633 -8.22 -8.64 20.66
CA SER A 633 -6.97 -9.29 21.11
C SER A 633 -5.96 -8.25 21.66
N ALA A 634 -5.81 -7.11 20.98
CA ALA A 634 -5.04 -5.98 21.50
C ALA A 634 -5.58 -5.46 22.85
N ALA A 635 -6.90 -5.45 23.05
CA ALA A 635 -7.49 -5.06 24.33
C ALA A 635 -7.28 -6.12 25.43
N LEU A 636 -7.30 -7.43 25.12
CA LEU A 636 -7.05 -8.49 26.10
C LEU A 636 -5.59 -8.45 26.61
N LEU A 637 -4.62 -8.19 25.73
CA LEU A 637 -3.22 -7.93 26.12
C LEU A 637 -3.08 -6.71 27.02
N LEU A 638 -3.76 -5.61 26.68
CA LEU A 638 -3.74 -4.38 27.45
C LEU A 638 -4.41 -4.54 28.83
N VAL A 639 -5.53 -5.29 28.90
CA VAL A 639 -6.22 -5.66 30.14
C VAL A 639 -5.30 -6.49 31.04
N LYS A 640 -4.67 -7.56 30.53
CA LYS A 640 -3.76 -8.42 31.31
C LYS A 640 -2.65 -7.64 32.00
N ASN A 641 -2.15 -6.59 31.36
CA ASN A 641 -1.05 -5.78 31.86
C ASN A 641 -1.49 -4.56 32.71
N THR A 642 -2.80 -4.36 32.97
CA THR A 642 -3.35 -3.15 33.62
C THR A 642 -4.00 -3.49 34.96
N PRO A 643 -3.27 -3.38 36.10
CA PRO A 643 -3.72 -3.92 37.40
C PRO A 643 -5.04 -3.35 37.91
N VAL A 644 -5.31 -2.06 37.68
CA VAL A 644 -6.56 -1.38 38.11
C VAL A 644 -7.84 -1.92 37.43
N ILE A 645 -7.69 -2.80 36.43
CA ILE A 645 -8.76 -3.58 35.81
C ILE A 645 -8.55 -5.08 36.09
N TYR A 646 -7.33 -5.60 35.92
CA TYR A 646 -7.06 -7.04 36.04
C TYR A 646 -7.26 -7.59 37.46
N ASP A 647 -6.91 -6.82 38.50
CA ASP A 647 -7.09 -7.23 39.91
C ASP A 647 -8.57 -7.22 40.35
N GLU A 648 -9.48 -6.68 39.52
CA GLU A 648 -10.94 -6.75 39.72
C GLU A 648 -11.60 -7.94 38.99
N LEU A 649 -10.82 -8.81 38.35
CA LEU A 649 -11.29 -10.03 37.69
C LEU A 649 -11.24 -11.24 38.63
N THR A 650 -12.25 -12.11 38.50
CA THR A 650 -12.25 -13.45 39.08
C THR A 650 -11.49 -14.44 38.20
N GLN A 651 -11.06 -15.56 38.78
CA GLN A 651 -10.36 -16.60 38.01
C GLN A 651 -11.21 -17.15 36.85
N ASP A 652 -12.54 -17.26 36.98
CA ASP A 652 -13.43 -17.68 35.89
C ASP A 652 -13.41 -16.68 34.71
N GLU A 653 -13.35 -15.38 35.01
CA GLU A 653 -13.21 -14.32 34.00
C GLU A 653 -11.83 -14.35 33.34
N ILE A 654 -10.75 -14.60 34.09
CA ILE A 654 -9.39 -14.76 33.56
C ILE A 654 -9.29 -16.01 32.67
N ASP A 655 -9.80 -17.16 33.12
CA ASP A 655 -9.78 -18.43 32.38
C ASP A 655 -10.59 -18.33 31.07
N ARG A 656 -11.67 -17.53 31.05
CA ARG A 656 -12.43 -17.18 29.83
C ARG A 656 -11.64 -16.28 28.88
N ILE A 657 -10.97 -15.26 29.40
CA ILE A 657 -10.14 -14.33 28.62
C ILE A 657 -8.98 -15.08 27.96
N GLU A 658 -8.29 -15.96 28.69
CA GLU A 658 -7.23 -16.79 28.13
C GLU A 658 -7.74 -17.74 27.05
N LEU A 659 -8.91 -18.37 27.23
CA LEU A 659 -9.49 -19.24 26.20
C LEU A 659 -9.81 -18.43 24.93
N LEU A 660 -10.39 -17.23 25.07
CA LEU A 660 -10.71 -16.37 23.94
C LEU A 660 -9.44 -15.95 23.17
N GLU A 661 -8.39 -15.51 23.86
CA GLU A 661 -7.13 -15.12 23.21
C GLU A 661 -6.47 -16.32 22.52
N LYS A 662 -6.50 -17.51 23.14
CA LYS A 662 -6.05 -18.77 22.52
C LYS A 662 -6.87 -19.11 21.26
N CYS A 663 -8.18 -18.86 21.25
CA CYS A 663 -9.02 -19.06 20.07
C CYS A 663 -8.75 -18.04 18.95
N LEU A 664 -8.54 -16.76 19.28
CA LEU A 664 -8.16 -15.73 18.31
C LEU A 664 -6.81 -16.07 17.65
N ALA A 665 -5.82 -16.48 18.45
CA ALA A 665 -4.51 -16.90 17.96
C ALA A 665 -4.58 -18.17 17.09
N ILE A 666 -5.36 -19.19 17.48
CA ILE A 666 -5.56 -20.43 16.69
C ILE A 666 -6.16 -20.12 15.32
N ALA A 667 -7.12 -19.20 15.26
CA ALA A 667 -7.67 -18.71 14.00
C ALA A 667 -6.58 -17.98 13.16
N GLY A 668 -5.80 -17.11 13.79
CA GLY A 668 -4.63 -16.47 13.17
C GLY A 668 -3.65 -17.47 12.55
N ASN A 669 -3.32 -18.57 13.25
CA ASN A 669 -2.45 -19.63 12.74
C ASN A 669 -3.07 -20.38 11.54
N TRP A 670 -4.37 -20.66 11.57
CA TRP A 670 -5.09 -21.20 10.40
C TRP A 670 -4.96 -20.27 9.18
N GLY A 671 -5.30 -18.99 9.35
CA GLY A 671 -5.39 -18.03 8.23
C GLY A 671 -4.06 -17.47 7.74
N TYR A 672 -3.01 -17.41 8.58
CA TYR A 672 -1.77 -16.70 8.24
C TYR A 672 -0.47 -17.51 8.29
N ASN A 673 -0.49 -18.78 8.69
CA ASN A 673 0.70 -19.63 8.58
C ASN A 673 1.07 -19.90 7.11
N ASP A 674 2.37 -19.86 6.79
CA ASP A 674 2.96 -20.20 5.47
C ASP A 674 2.62 -21.63 5.00
N GLU A 675 2.40 -22.55 5.93
CA GLU A 675 2.10 -23.96 5.67
C GLU A 675 0.59 -24.24 5.45
N ASN A 676 -0.21 -23.17 5.42
CA ASN A 676 -1.63 -23.18 5.06
C ASN A 676 -1.84 -22.23 3.86
N ASP A 677 -2.67 -22.61 2.91
CA ASP A 677 -3.14 -21.74 1.80
C ASP A 677 -4.68 -21.68 1.79
N TYR A 678 -5.29 -21.72 2.98
CA TYR A 678 -6.74 -21.57 3.14
C TYR A 678 -7.17 -20.14 2.78
N ALA A 679 -8.23 -20.03 1.97
CA ALA A 679 -8.90 -18.78 1.60
C ALA A 679 -10.17 -18.49 2.44
N THR A 680 -10.45 -19.37 3.41
CA THR A 680 -11.57 -19.34 4.35
C THR A 680 -11.02 -19.50 5.77
N GLY A 681 -11.78 -19.09 6.79
CA GLY A 681 -11.44 -19.43 8.18
C GLY A 681 -11.97 -20.81 8.60
N PRO A 682 -11.80 -21.23 9.87
CA PRO A 682 -12.39 -22.45 10.43
C PRO A 682 -13.92 -22.56 10.27
N ASP A 683 -14.62 -21.46 9.97
CA ASP A 683 -16.04 -21.45 9.62
C ASP A 683 -16.36 -21.78 8.14
N LEU A 684 -15.33 -22.08 7.34
CA LEU A 684 -15.36 -22.42 5.91
C LEU A 684 -16.14 -21.41 5.05
N LYS A 685 -16.03 -20.13 5.43
CA LYS A 685 -16.55 -18.95 4.73
C LYS A 685 -15.43 -17.91 4.57
N GLY A 686 -15.66 -16.93 3.70
CA GLY A 686 -14.68 -15.93 3.30
C GLY A 686 -14.02 -16.26 1.96
N ASN A 687 -13.48 -15.24 1.33
CA ASN A 687 -12.53 -15.37 0.21
C ASN A 687 -11.40 -14.38 0.46
N PHE A 688 -10.37 -14.82 1.18
CA PHE A 688 -9.19 -14.01 1.44
C PHE A 688 -7.96 -14.56 0.72
N GLY A 689 -7.06 -13.64 0.35
CA GLY A 689 -5.75 -13.98 -0.18
C GLY A 689 -4.67 -13.36 0.68
N LYS A 690 -3.83 -14.22 1.29
CA LYS A 690 -2.78 -13.82 2.26
C LYS A 690 -1.79 -12.81 1.70
N THR A 691 -1.58 -12.81 0.39
CA THR A 691 -0.56 -12.02 -0.32
C THR A 691 -1.08 -10.71 -0.91
N TRP A 692 -2.34 -10.63 -1.33
CA TRP A 692 -2.86 -9.52 -2.15
C TRP A 692 -3.92 -8.65 -1.50
N ASN A 693 -4.60 -9.09 -0.43
CA ASN A 693 -5.66 -8.30 0.20
C ASN A 693 -5.20 -7.72 1.56
N PRO A 694 -4.97 -6.41 1.70
CA PRO A 694 -4.54 -5.80 2.97
C PRO A 694 -5.60 -5.96 4.06
N ASN A 695 -6.88 -5.70 3.75
CA ASN A 695 -7.99 -5.69 4.71
C ASN A 695 -8.06 -6.97 5.58
N HIS A 696 -7.76 -8.15 5.02
CA HIS A 696 -7.71 -9.40 5.80
C HIS A 696 -6.41 -9.56 6.59
N ARG A 697 -5.25 -9.13 6.08
CA ARG A 697 -3.98 -9.19 6.82
C ARG A 697 -4.10 -8.44 8.15
N HIS A 698 -4.71 -7.26 8.16
CA HIS A 698 -4.98 -6.50 9.39
C HIS A 698 -5.99 -7.20 10.32
N SER A 699 -6.96 -7.95 9.81
CA SER A 699 -7.97 -8.58 10.67
C SER A 699 -7.46 -9.72 11.59
N TYR A 700 -6.33 -10.37 11.28
CA TYR A 700 -5.84 -11.51 12.06
C TYR A 700 -4.33 -11.68 12.20
N LEU A 701 -3.47 -11.14 11.32
CA LEU A 701 -2.03 -11.18 11.59
C LEU A 701 -1.70 -10.47 12.91
N PRO A 702 -2.35 -9.34 13.28
CA PRO A 702 -2.19 -8.75 14.60
C PRO A 702 -2.70 -9.59 15.78
N THR A 703 -3.72 -10.43 15.63
CA THR A 703 -4.11 -11.35 16.73
C THR A 703 -2.97 -12.30 17.09
N VAL A 704 -2.15 -12.71 16.11
CA VAL A 704 -0.96 -13.53 16.36
C VAL A 704 0.14 -12.72 17.06
N LEU A 705 0.36 -11.47 16.66
CA LEU A 705 1.33 -10.57 17.30
C LEU A 705 0.95 -10.26 18.76
N MET A 706 -0.31 -9.91 19.01
CA MET A 706 -0.84 -9.62 20.34
C MET A 706 -0.84 -10.86 21.24
N ALA A 707 -1.21 -12.03 20.71
CA ALA A 707 -1.09 -13.29 21.45
C ALA A 707 0.38 -13.66 21.75
N ALA A 708 1.32 -13.35 20.84
CA ALA A 708 2.75 -13.58 21.07
C ALA A 708 3.30 -12.71 22.21
N LEU A 709 2.82 -11.46 22.34
CA LEU A 709 3.10 -10.63 23.52
C LEU A 709 2.31 -11.07 24.78
N TYR A 710 1.14 -11.70 24.61
CA TYR A 710 0.30 -12.16 25.72
C TYR A 710 0.88 -13.40 26.42
N PHE A 711 1.33 -14.39 25.65
CA PHE A 711 1.86 -15.67 26.18
C PHE A 711 3.39 -15.75 26.14
N GLY A 712 4.05 -15.00 25.25
CA GLY A 712 5.43 -15.22 24.86
C GLY A 712 5.53 -16.18 23.66
N SER A 713 6.47 -15.89 22.76
CA SER A 713 6.62 -16.58 21.46
C SER A 713 6.83 -18.09 21.55
N ASP A 714 7.55 -18.57 22.57
CA ASP A 714 7.74 -20.01 22.80
C ASP A 714 6.45 -20.67 23.30
N GLU A 715 5.76 -20.07 24.27
CA GLU A 715 4.50 -20.60 24.83
C GLU A 715 3.39 -20.61 23.77
N LEU A 716 3.31 -19.59 22.91
CA LEU A 716 2.33 -19.57 21.83
C LEU A 716 2.59 -20.68 20.78
N ASN A 717 3.85 -20.99 20.48
CA ASN A 717 4.18 -22.14 19.64
C ASN A 717 3.87 -23.48 20.32
N GLU A 718 3.99 -23.58 21.65
CA GLU A 718 3.53 -24.76 22.41
C GLU A 718 1.99 -24.86 22.40
N ILE A 719 1.25 -23.76 22.59
CA ILE A 719 -0.22 -23.70 22.48
C ILE A 719 -0.68 -24.20 21.10
N TYR A 720 -0.04 -23.74 20.01
CA TYR A 720 -0.36 -24.23 18.67
C TYR A 720 -0.06 -25.72 18.51
N THR A 721 1.15 -26.17 18.82
CA THR A 721 1.55 -27.57 18.60
C THR A 721 0.87 -28.58 19.53
N SER A 722 0.37 -28.13 20.68
CA SER A 722 -0.39 -28.96 21.64
C SER A 722 -1.90 -28.99 21.42
N PHE A 723 -2.47 -28.03 20.67
CA PHE A 723 -3.92 -27.86 20.43
C PHE A 723 -4.69 -29.19 20.22
N ASP A 724 -5.69 -29.48 21.06
CA ASP A 724 -6.67 -30.55 20.82
C ASP A 724 -8.08 -29.95 20.68
N TYR A 725 -8.73 -30.27 19.56
CA TYR A 725 -10.04 -29.75 19.21
C TYR A 725 -11.15 -30.17 20.19
N ASP A 726 -11.09 -31.40 20.73
CA ASP A 726 -12.14 -31.88 21.64
C ASP A 726 -12.01 -31.22 23.02
N GLU A 727 -10.78 -30.97 23.49
CA GLU A 727 -10.54 -30.23 24.74
C GLU A 727 -10.96 -28.76 24.62
N TYR A 728 -10.63 -28.09 23.50
CA TYR A 728 -11.08 -26.72 23.24
C TYR A 728 -12.61 -26.64 23.12
N MET A 729 -13.25 -27.48 22.31
CA MET A 729 -14.71 -27.44 22.12
C MET A 729 -15.46 -27.75 23.42
N ALA A 730 -14.98 -28.67 24.25
CA ALA A 730 -15.56 -28.92 25.57
C ALA A 730 -15.47 -27.69 26.49
N LYS A 731 -14.38 -26.92 26.43
CA LYS A 731 -14.22 -25.68 27.19
C LYS A 731 -15.06 -24.52 26.65
N LEU A 732 -15.22 -24.43 25.32
CA LEU A 732 -16.14 -23.49 24.70
C LEU A 732 -17.60 -23.79 25.08
N GLU A 733 -18.00 -25.07 25.13
CA GLU A 733 -19.32 -25.49 25.62
C GLU A 733 -19.53 -25.15 27.11
N GLU A 734 -18.50 -25.33 27.95
CA GLU A 734 -18.54 -25.00 29.39
C GLU A 734 -18.76 -23.51 29.64
N TYR A 735 -18.12 -22.64 28.84
CA TYR A 735 -18.23 -21.18 29.00
C TYR A 735 -19.36 -20.53 28.18
N GLY A 736 -20.00 -21.30 27.28
CA GLY A 736 -21.12 -20.84 26.45
C GLY A 736 -20.71 -20.07 25.19
N PHE A 737 -19.51 -20.30 24.67
CA PHE A 737 -18.93 -19.55 23.54
C PHE A 737 -19.47 -20.04 22.18
N THR A 738 -20.78 -19.82 21.96
CA THR A 738 -21.53 -20.36 20.82
C THR A 738 -21.13 -19.83 19.44
N ASN A 739 -20.55 -18.63 19.34
CA ASN A 739 -20.08 -18.09 18.07
C ASN A 739 -18.82 -18.83 17.59
N ILE A 740 -17.88 -19.12 18.50
CA ILE A 740 -16.68 -19.90 18.19
C ILE A 740 -17.06 -21.34 17.86
N ILE A 741 -17.94 -21.97 18.66
CA ILE A 741 -18.48 -23.31 18.37
C ILE A 741 -19.14 -23.34 16.98
N GLY A 742 -19.98 -22.34 16.67
CA GLY A 742 -20.70 -22.24 15.40
C GLY A 742 -19.81 -21.97 14.19
N ALA A 743 -18.64 -21.37 14.41
CA ALA A 743 -17.57 -21.27 13.41
C ALA A 743 -16.82 -22.60 13.27
N TRP A 744 -16.10 -23.03 14.31
CA TRP A 744 -15.14 -24.14 14.26
C TRP A 744 -15.77 -25.50 13.94
N SER A 745 -17.08 -25.67 14.18
CA SER A 745 -17.83 -26.85 13.75
C SER A 745 -17.90 -27.06 12.24
N ALA A 746 -17.56 -26.06 11.41
CA ALA A 746 -17.55 -26.20 9.96
C ALA A 746 -16.31 -26.94 9.45
N ALA A 747 -15.11 -26.52 9.88
CA ALA A 747 -13.86 -27.23 9.57
C ALA A 747 -13.75 -28.56 10.34
N GLY A 748 -14.10 -28.56 11.64
CA GLY A 748 -14.07 -29.74 12.49
C GLY A 748 -12.66 -30.26 12.84
N LYS A 749 -12.61 -31.28 13.72
CA LYS A 749 -11.36 -31.81 14.29
C LYS A 749 -10.32 -32.19 13.24
N ASP A 750 -10.68 -33.03 12.27
CA ASP A 750 -9.70 -33.62 11.34
C ASP A 750 -8.94 -32.54 10.55
N LEU A 751 -9.67 -31.55 10.00
CA LEU A 751 -9.11 -30.48 9.18
C LEU A 751 -8.38 -29.41 10.03
N MET A 752 -8.90 -29.04 11.21
CA MET A 752 -8.21 -28.11 12.10
C MET A 752 -6.92 -28.70 12.66
N GLU A 753 -6.91 -29.98 13.07
CA GLU A 753 -5.74 -30.59 13.69
C GLU A 753 -4.68 -31.07 12.69
N ASN A 754 -5.07 -31.57 11.52
CA ASN A 754 -4.16 -32.27 10.59
C ASN A 754 -4.06 -31.63 9.20
N GLY A 755 -4.91 -30.64 8.91
CA GLY A 755 -5.01 -30.03 7.59
C GLY A 755 -5.63 -30.93 6.53
N GLY A 756 -5.30 -30.65 5.28
CA GLY A 756 -5.99 -31.16 4.09
C GLY A 756 -6.70 -30.07 3.30
N GLU A 757 -7.49 -30.48 2.30
CA GLU A 757 -8.26 -29.60 1.41
C GLU A 757 -9.51 -29.05 2.12
N ALA A 758 -9.71 -27.74 2.06
CA ALA A 758 -10.92 -27.07 2.52
C ALA A 758 -11.89 -26.83 1.35
N VAL A 759 -13.19 -26.72 1.65
CA VAL A 759 -14.24 -26.37 0.67
C VAL A 759 -15.20 -25.34 1.25
N LEU A 760 -15.68 -24.41 0.43
CA LEU A 760 -16.60 -23.37 0.83
C LEU A 760 -17.96 -23.94 1.25
N ILE A 761 -18.52 -23.45 2.37
CA ILE A 761 -19.90 -23.79 2.79
C ILE A 761 -20.90 -22.64 2.59
N GLY A 762 -20.47 -21.46 2.16
CA GLY A 762 -21.34 -20.29 1.98
C GLY A 762 -20.72 -19.14 1.19
N ASN A 763 -21.58 -18.29 0.63
CA ASN A 763 -21.27 -17.31 -0.44
C ASN A 763 -20.55 -16.02 0.00
N GLN A 764 -19.73 -16.09 1.05
CA GLN A 764 -19.04 -14.92 1.63
C GLN A 764 -17.74 -14.61 0.87
N GLY A 765 -17.76 -13.73 -0.14
CA GLY A 765 -16.50 -13.14 -0.64
C GLY A 765 -16.50 -12.59 -2.08
N ILE A 766 -16.93 -13.39 -3.06
CA ILE A 766 -17.05 -12.99 -4.48
C ILE A 766 -18.40 -13.49 -5.03
N ASN A 767 -19.01 -12.73 -5.95
CA ASN A 767 -20.31 -13.02 -6.55
C ASN A 767 -20.38 -14.31 -7.39
N ASP A 768 -19.23 -14.95 -7.64
CA ASP A 768 -19.07 -16.09 -8.57
C ASP A 768 -18.76 -17.43 -7.86
N GLN A 769 -18.33 -17.40 -6.59
CA GLN A 769 -18.03 -18.61 -5.81
C GLN A 769 -19.29 -19.23 -5.20
N GLN A 770 -19.31 -20.55 -5.02
CA GLN A 770 -20.46 -21.32 -4.54
C GLN A 770 -20.05 -22.35 -3.47
N ALA A 771 -21.04 -22.80 -2.68
CA ALA A 771 -20.80 -23.85 -1.69
C ALA A 771 -20.40 -25.17 -2.38
N GLY A 772 -19.24 -25.70 -2.01
CA GLY A 772 -18.58 -26.84 -2.65
C GLY A 772 -17.34 -26.48 -3.47
N ASP A 773 -17.06 -25.20 -3.72
CA ASP A 773 -15.82 -24.76 -4.39
C ASP A 773 -14.58 -24.95 -3.49
N PRO A 774 -13.38 -25.18 -4.06
CA PRO A 774 -12.15 -25.33 -3.28
C PRO A 774 -11.79 -24.06 -2.50
N ALA A 775 -11.48 -24.21 -1.22
CA ALA A 775 -11.17 -23.13 -0.28
C ALA A 775 -9.71 -23.13 0.19
N GLY A 776 -8.82 -23.74 -0.59
CA GLY A 776 -7.39 -23.91 -0.28
C GLY A 776 -7.03 -25.24 0.37
N THR A 777 -5.77 -25.38 0.78
CA THR A 777 -5.23 -26.60 1.41
C THR A 777 -4.11 -26.25 2.40
N GLY A 778 -3.81 -27.09 3.37
CA GLY A 778 -2.85 -26.77 4.43
C GLY A 778 -2.53 -27.92 5.38
N LYS A 779 -1.86 -27.59 6.49
CA LYS A 779 -1.49 -28.49 7.60
C LYS A 779 -2.34 -28.30 8.87
N GLY A 780 -3.30 -27.37 8.85
CA GLY A 780 -4.13 -27.06 10.03
C GLY A 780 -3.37 -26.16 11.01
N VAL A 781 -3.71 -26.25 12.30
CA VAL A 781 -3.19 -25.34 13.35
C VAL A 781 -2.14 -25.95 14.28
N LYS A 782 -1.86 -27.27 14.18
CA LYS A 782 -0.92 -27.99 15.06
C LYS A 782 0.55 -27.84 14.61
N ILE A 783 0.92 -26.61 14.29
CA ILE A 783 2.20 -26.22 13.69
C ILE A 783 2.72 -24.92 14.32
N PRO A 784 4.04 -24.76 14.52
CA PRO A 784 4.63 -23.49 14.90
C PRO A 784 4.28 -22.41 13.87
N PHE A 785 4.07 -21.17 14.32
CA PHE A 785 3.68 -20.09 13.42
C PHE A 785 4.85 -19.59 12.58
N LYS A 786 4.59 -19.40 11.28
CA LYS A 786 5.47 -18.69 10.34
C LYS A 786 4.66 -17.86 9.36
N TYR A 787 5.15 -16.65 9.05
CA TYR A 787 4.59 -15.79 8.02
C TYR A 787 5.72 -15.18 7.18
N MET A 788 5.68 -15.41 5.86
CA MET A 788 6.72 -15.04 4.91
C MET A 788 8.13 -15.54 5.31
N GLY A 789 8.18 -16.70 5.98
CA GLY A 789 9.38 -17.35 6.52
C GLY A 789 9.76 -16.92 7.93
N LEU A 790 9.29 -15.76 8.39
CA LEU A 790 9.56 -15.18 9.72
C LEU A 790 8.84 -15.98 10.81
N GLY A 791 9.40 -16.08 12.01
CA GLY A 791 8.80 -16.76 13.16
C GLY A 791 8.32 -15.78 14.24
N LEU A 792 7.72 -16.29 15.31
CA LEU A 792 7.31 -15.45 16.46
C LEU A 792 8.49 -14.87 17.25
N ASP A 793 9.72 -15.25 16.91
CA ASP A 793 10.97 -14.63 17.34
C ASP A 793 11.31 -13.32 16.60
N ASP A 794 10.53 -12.97 15.57
CA ASP A 794 10.68 -11.81 14.68
C ASP A 794 9.33 -11.05 14.57
N ILE A 795 8.85 -10.55 15.72
CA ILE A 795 7.53 -9.90 15.86
C ILE A 795 7.47 -8.59 15.08
N ASP A 796 8.56 -7.80 15.13
CA ASP A 796 8.70 -6.55 14.41
C ASP A 796 8.79 -6.76 12.90
N GLY A 797 9.59 -7.70 12.39
CA GLY A 797 9.64 -8.00 10.96
C GLY A 797 8.30 -8.49 10.39
N ILE A 798 7.52 -9.27 11.16
CA ILE A 798 6.14 -9.64 10.77
C ILE A 798 5.24 -8.39 10.70
N TYR A 799 5.40 -7.44 11.63
CA TYR A 799 4.62 -6.20 11.63
C TYR A 799 5.05 -5.22 10.52
N GLU A 800 6.35 -5.11 10.21
CA GLU A 800 6.83 -4.38 9.03
C GLU A 800 6.19 -4.91 7.74
N LYS A 801 6.08 -6.24 7.59
CA LYS A 801 5.39 -6.87 6.45
C LYS A 801 3.87 -6.69 6.45
N LEU A 802 3.29 -6.22 7.56
CA LEU A 802 1.92 -5.73 7.63
C LEU A 802 1.82 -4.25 7.23
N LEU A 803 2.75 -3.40 7.68
CA LEU A 803 2.79 -1.98 7.30
C LEU A 803 3.13 -1.76 5.82
N ASP A 804 3.98 -2.63 5.24
CA ASP A 804 4.25 -2.70 3.80
C ASP A 804 2.96 -2.88 2.96
N ALA A 805 1.93 -3.50 3.53
CA ALA A 805 0.65 -3.73 2.85
C ALA A 805 -0.19 -2.46 2.67
N THR A 806 0.06 -1.44 3.51
CA THR A 806 -0.78 -0.25 3.66
C THR A 806 -0.03 1.01 3.22
N TYR A 807 1.24 1.15 3.60
CA TYR A 807 1.99 2.41 3.56
C TYR A 807 3.30 2.35 2.74
N LYS A 808 3.53 1.36 1.86
CA LYS A 808 4.85 1.24 1.16
C LYS A 808 5.14 2.37 0.15
N GLY A 809 4.18 3.16 -0.32
CA GLY A 809 4.42 4.07 -1.46
C GLY A 809 3.57 5.33 -1.54
N THR A 810 3.72 6.05 -2.65
CA THR A 810 3.05 7.33 -2.90
C THR A 810 1.65 7.13 -3.50
N VAL A 811 0.68 7.87 -2.96
CA VAL A 811 -0.72 7.89 -3.40
C VAL A 811 -1.15 9.35 -3.64
N VAL A 812 -2.41 9.56 -3.99
CA VAL A 812 -2.92 10.78 -4.63
C VAL A 812 -4.27 11.24 -4.10
N ASN A 813 -4.62 12.48 -4.45
CA ASN A 813 -5.95 13.02 -4.28
C ASN A 813 -6.80 12.62 -5.49
N GLY A 814 -7.58 11.56 -5.33
CA GLY A 814 -8.45 11.03 -6.37
C GLY A 814 -7.74 10.05 -7.30
N PHE A 815 -8.22 8.80 -7.31
CA PHE A 815 -7.73 7.74 -8.17
C PHE A 815 -8.82 7.38 -9.19
N GLY A 816 -8.75 8.01 -10.37
CA GLY A 816 -9.83 8.03 -11.36
C GLY A 816 -10.82 9.18 -11.14
N ALA A 817 -11.56 9.55 -12.20
CA ALA A 817 -12.43 10.74 -12.21
C ALA A 817 -13.59 10.68 -11.20
N ASP A 818 -14.05 9.48 -10.84
CA ASP A 818 -15.12 9.25 -9.87
C ASP A 818 -14.65 9.28 -8.40
N CYS A 819 -13.37 9.58 -8.14
CA CYS A 819 -12.78 9.62 -6.81
C CYS A 819 -12.20 11.02 -6.51
N TYR A 820 -12.67 11.71 -5.48
CA TYR A 820 -12.17 13.05 -5.17
C TYR A 820 -12.45 13.50 -3.71
N ILE A 821 -11.74 14.54 -3.29
CA ILE A 821 -11.98 15.26 -2.04
C ILE A 821 -13.11 16.28 -2.30
N VAL A 822 -14.19 16.22 -1.54
CA VAL A 822 -15.47 16.89 -1.90
C VAL A 822 -15.43 18.41 -1.76
N THR A 823 -14.54 18.97 -0.94
CA THR A 823 -14.28 20.41 -0.90
C THR A 823 -13.38 20.92 -2.02
N GLY A 824 -12.76 20.03 -2.81
CA GLY A 824 -11.70 20.36 -3.78
C GLY A 824 -10.34 20.66 -3.15
N GLU A 825 -10.23 20.65 -1.82
CA GLU A 825 -8.97 20.92 -1.12
C GLU A 825 -7.93 19.82 -1.35
N SER A 826 -6.68 20.21 -1.54
CA SER A 826 -5.57 19.25 -1.70
C SER A 826 -5.03 18.78 -0.36
N SER A 827 -4.90 17.45 -0.19
CA SER A 827 -4.22 16.86 0.96
C SER A 827 -2.84 17.49 1.18
N PRO A 828 -2.51 17.97 2.39
CA PRO A 828 -1.19 18.54 2.69
C PRO A 828 -0.07 17.52 2.46
N MET A 829 -0.42 16.23 2.61
CA MET A 829 0.50 15.12 2.44
C MET A 829 0.74 14.70 0.98
N LEU A 830 -0.01 15.24 0.00
CA LEU A 830 0.09 14.85 -1.42
C LEU A 830 1.55 14.82 -1.91
N GLY A 831 2.01 13.66 -2.39
CA GLY A 831 3.37 13.47 -2.88
C GLY A 831 4.37 12.92 -1.86
N TYR A 832 4.04 12.78 -0.57
CA TYR A 832 4.87 11.98 0.32
C TYR A 832 4.57 10.47 0.14
N GLU A 833 5.61 9.64 0.19
CA GLU A 833 5.45 8.20 0.42
C GLU A 833 4.81 7.95 1.79
N GLY A 834 4.16 6.80 1.96
CA GLY A 834 3.47 6.47 3.21
C GLY A 834 1.98 6.75 3.20
N MET A 835 1.40 7.23 2.10
CA MET A 835 -0.06 7.27 1.98
C MET A 835 -0.68 5.87 1.95
N MET A 836 -1.92 5.75 2.43
CA MET A 836 -2.65 4.49 2.46
C MET A 836 -3.02 4.02 1.03
N PHE A 837 -2.49 2.88 0.60
CA PHE A 837 -2.69 2.34 -0.75
C PHE A 837 -4.15 2.10 -1.12
N GLU A 838 -5.02 1.91 -0.14
CA GLU A 838 -6.46 1.74 -0.33
C GLU A 838 -7.15 2.99 -0.95
N PHE A 839 -6.45 4.13 -1.04
CA PHE A 839 -6.85 5.30 -1.85
C PHE A 839 -6.45 5.22 -3.35
N ALA A 840 -5.63 4.26 -3.78
CA ALA A 840 -5.28 4.01 -5.19
C ALA A 840 -5.13 2.52 -5.52
N ALA A 841 -5.97 1.67 -4.93
CA ALA A 841 -5.99 0.25 -5.20
C ALA A 841 -6.85 -0.10 -6.43
N SER A 842 -6.68 -1.32 -6.95
CA SER A 842 -7.59 -1.91 -7.93
C SER A 842 -7.95 -3.34 -7.53
N ASP A 843 -9.06 -3.84 -8.04
CA ASP A 843 -9.50 -5.23 -7.90
C ASP A 843 -9.97 -5.82 -9.25
N GLY A 844 -10.57 -7.01 -9.24
CA GLY A 844 -11.04 -7.70 -10.44
C GLY A 844 -12.13 -6.95 -11.24
N TYR A 845 -12.75 -5.93 -10.66
CA TYR A 845 -13.78 -5.08 -11.28
C TYR A 845 -13.26 -3.70 -11.69
N GLY A 846 -11.99 -3.36 -11.39
CA GLY A 846 -11.32 -2.15 -11.85
C GLY A 846 -10.77 -1.29 -10.71
N ILE A 847 -10.99 0.02 -10.80
CA ILE A 847 -10.59 1.00 -9.78
C ILE A 847 -11.27 0.67 -8.43
N ARG A 848 -10.53 0.82 -7.33
CA ARG A 848 -11.03 0.64 -5.96
C ARG A 848 -10.36 1.63 -5.01
N SER A 849 -11.00 2.76 -4.75
CA SER A 849 -10.50 3.79 -3.85
C SER A 849 -11.59 4.23 -2.89
N LYS A 850 -11.39 4.02 -1.57
CA LYS A 850 -12.45 4.22 -0.59
C LYS A 850 -11.88 4.49 0.81
N ALA A 851 -12.34 5.56 1.45
CA ALA A 851 -11.88 5.97 2.78
C ALA A 851 -12.21 4.92 3.85
N GLY A 852 -13.34 4.23 3.74
CA GLY A 852 -13.68 3.10 4.63
C GLY A 852 -12.63 1.98 4.64
N TYR A 853 -12.05 1.61 3.49
CA TYR A 853 -10.99 0.59 3.46
C TYR A 853 -9.67 1.08 4.08
N CYS A 854 -9.42 2.39 4.05
CA CYS A 854 -8.31 2.99 4.78
C CYS A 854 -8.59 2.94 6.30
N TYR A 855 -9.82 3.25 6.72
CA TYR A 855 -10.24 3.16 8.12
C TYR A 855 -10.18 1.73 8.67
N ASP A 856 -10.55 0.72 7.87
CA ASP A 856 -10.45 -0.71 8.23
C ASP A 856 -9.03 -1.10 8.67
N SER A 857 -8.02 -0.64 7.92
CA SER A 857 -6.60 -0.83 8.26
C SER A 857 -6.20 0.04 9.46
N PHE A 858 -6.56 1.32 9.47
CA PHE A 858 -6.24 2.28 10.54
C PHE A 858 -6.75 1.86 11.93
N MET A 859 -8.01 1.44 12.06
CA MET A 859 -8.61 1.08 13.36
C MET A 859 -7.93 -0.11 14.04
N VAL A 860 -7.23 -0.94 13.27
CA VAL A 860 -6.40 -2.03 13.79
C VAL A 860 -4.98 -1.57 14.10
N ILE A 861 -4.35 -0.83 13.18
CA ILE A 861 -2.92 -0.46 13.29
C ILE A 861 -2.70 0.42 14.52
N MET A 862 -3.65 1.29 14.89
CA MET A 862 -3.48 2.20 16.05
C MET A 862 -3.34 1.47 17.41
N PRO A 863 -4.25 0.57 17.83
CA PRO A 863 -4.10 -0.18 19.09
C PRO A 863 -2.96 -1.21 19.04
N VAL A 864 -2.63 -1.74 17.86
CA VAL A 864 -1.56 -2.73 17.70
C VAL A 864 -0.18 -2.07 17.82
N LEU A 865 0.04 -0.93 17.16
CA LEU A 865 1.26 -0.11 17.32
C LEU A 865 1.46 0.34 18.77
N ALA A 866 0.37 0.75 19.42
CA ALA A 866 0.38 1.17 20.82
C ALA A 866 0.88 0.03 21.73
N ASN A 867 0.36 -1.18 21.54
CA ASN A 867 0.80 -2.36 22.29
C ASN A 867 2.24 -2.81 21.97
N LEU A 868 2.65 -2.80 20.69
CA LEU A 868 4.01 -3.18 20.28
C LEU A 868 5.07 -2.22 20.83
N LYS A 869 4.78 -0.92 20.86
CA LYS A 869 5.61 0.04 21.60
C LYS A 869 5.56 -0.27 23.10
N MET A 870 4.37 -0.46 23.68
CA MET A 870 4.16 -0.58 25.14
C MET A 870 4.69 -1.84 25.82
N PHE A 871 4.80 -2.96 25.12
CA PHE A 871 5.18 -4.24 25.69
C PHE A 871 6.41 -4.87 25.02
N GLY A 872 7.11 -4.09 24.19
CA GLY A 872 8.18 -4.57 23.32
C GLY A 872 7.65 -5.13 21.99
N GLY A 873 8.47 -5.03 20.95
CA GLY A 873 8.09 -5.34 19.57
C GLY A 873 8.03 -4.12 18.64
N TRP A 874 8.25 -2.90 19.14
CA TRP A 874 8.54 -1.73 18.31
C TRP A 874 9.37 -0.67 19.05
N ASP A 875 10.57 -0.38 18.54
CA ASP A 875 11.49 0.68 18.94
C ASP A 875 11.75 1.63 17.75
N SER A 876 11.03 2.75 17.70
CA SER A 876 11.23 3.82 16.72
C SER A 876 12.49 4.68 16.98
N GLN A 877 13.53 4.14 17.63
CA GLN A 877 14.91 4.62 17.47
C GLN A 877 15.70 3.80 16.42
N SER A 878 15.20 2.63 16.03
CA SER A 878 15.79 1.86 14.92
C SER A 878 15.46 2.50 13.56
N GLU A 879 16.45 2.53 12.67
CA GLU A 879 16.37 3.17 11.34
C GLU A 879 15.18 2.65 10.50
N SER A 880 14.92 1.34 10.56
CA SER A 880 13.78 0.70 9.88
C SER A 880 12.43 1.16 10.43
N GLN A 881 12.28 1.20 11.76
CA GLN A 881 11.00 1.47 12.40
C GLN A 881 10.70 2.97 12.49
N GLN A 882 11.72 3.83 12.46
CA GLN A 882 11.57 5.27 12.18
C GLN A 882 10.94 5.49 10.80
N PHE A 883 11.48 4.85 9.75
CA PHE A 883 10.95 4.92 8.40
C PHE A 883 9.48 4.46 8.30
N TYR A 884 9.10 3.43 9.04
CA TYR A 884 7.70 3.00 9.13
C TYR A 884 6.81 3.94 9.97
N ASP A 885 7.28 4.49 11.10
CA ASP A 885 6.54 5.50 11.90
C ASP A 885 6.28 6.77 11.07
N THR A 886 7.28 7.22 10.30
CA THR A 886 7.18 8.34 9.35
C THR A 886 6.15 8.07 8.24
N ARG A 887 6.15 6.86 7.67
CA ARG A 887 5.15 6.48 6.66
C ARG A 887 3.74 6.41 7.23
N MET A 888 3.57 5.84 8.43
CA MET A 888 2.30 5.89 9.16
C MET A 888 1.84 7.34 9.40
N TYR A 889 2.76 8.26 9.72
CA TYR A 889 2.42 9.67 9.91
C TYR A 889 1.84 10.33 8.65
N VAL A 890 2.42 10.06 7.48
CA VAL A 890 1.90 10.54 6.20
C VAL A 890 0.50 9.97 5.94
N GLY A 891 0.33 8.65 5.98
CA GLY A 891 -0.94 7.99 5.61
C GLY A 891 -2.09 8.27 6.56
N ASN A 892 -1.84 8.30 7.86
CA ASN A 892 -2.89 8.56 8.85
C ASN A 892 -3.36 10.02 8.79
N THR A 893 -2.44 10.97 8.59
CA THR A 893 -2.78 12.39 8.45
C THR A 893 -3.52 12.66 7.12
N ASP A 894 -3.10 12.01 6.03
CA ASP A 894 -3.81 12.05 4.74
C ASP A 894 -5.24 11.48 4.84
N MET A 895 -5.42 10.33 5.48
CA MET A 895 -6.73 9.71 5.67
C MET A 895 -7.65 10.58 6.52
N ILE A 896 -7.18 11.08 7.67
CA ILE A 896 -7.96 11.99 8.54
C ILE A 896 -8.37 13.24 7.77
N PHE A 897 -7.43 13.87 7.03
CA PHE A 897 -7.75 15.04 6.21
C PHE A 897 -8.84 14.72 5.16
N LYS A 898 -8.70 13.64 4.39
CA LYS A 898 -9.68 13.22 3.38
C LYS A 898 -11.06 12.96 3.98
N MET A 899 -11.13 12.39 5.19
CA MET A 899 -12.39 12.14 5.89
C MET A 899 -12.98 13.41 6.53
N GLN A 900 -12.15 14.39 6.89
CA GLN A 900 -12.60 15.72 7.35
C GLN A 900 -13.21 16.55 6.22
N GLN A 901 -12.58 16.53 5.04
CA GLN A 901 -13.08 17.21 3.84
C GLN A 901 -14.25 16.49 3.17
N GLY A 902 -14.45 15.20 3.49
CA GLY A 902 -15.35 14.31 2.78
C GLY A 902 -14.68 13.71 1.54
N TYR A 903 -14.75 12.39 1.40
CA TYR A 903 -14.14 11.65 0.30
C TYR A 903 -15.20 10.95 -0.54
N GLN A 904 -15.32 11.34 -1.82
CA GLN A 904 -16.06 10.57 -2.81
C GLN A 904 -15.17 9.40 -3.24
N GLY A 905 -15.57 8.16 -2.92
CA GLY A 905 -14.85 6.95 -3.31
C GLY A 905 -15.54 6.15 -4.41
N TYR A 906 -14.88 5.11 -4.92
CA TYR A 906 -15.36 4.20 -5.98
C TYR A 906 -15.04 2.75 -5.65
N SER A 907 -15.99 1.84 -5.94
CA SER A 907 -15.83 0.39 -5.74
C SER A 907 -16.81 -0.41 -6.59
N ASN A 908 -16.49 -1.68 -6.89
CA ASN A 908 -17.36 -2.60 -7.65
C ASN A 908 -17.84 -2.04 -9.01
N GLY A 909 -17.01 -1.22 -9.67
CA GLY A 909 -17.34 -0.61 -10.97
C GLY A 909 -18.28 0.60 -10.90
N SER A 910 -18.45 1.25 -9.74
CA SER A 910 -19.30 2.43 -9.58
C SER A 910 -18.82 3.39 -8.49
N ALA A 911 -19.18 4.66 -8.62
CA ALA A 911 -19.05 5.65 -7.55
C ALA A 911 -19.85 5.20 -6.32
N SER A 912 -19.24 5.29 -5.14
CA SER A 912 -19.85 4.95 -3.86
C SER A 912 -20.49 6.18 -3.21
N SER A 913 -20.94 6.09 -1.95
CA SER A 913 -21.34 7.28 -1.18
C SER A 913 -20.13 8.12 -0.78
N VAL A 914 -20.31 9.45 -0.66
CA VAL A 914 -19.32 10.30 0.03
C VAL A 914 -19.18 9.86 1.49
N GLU A 915 -17.93 9.72 1.93
CA GLU A 915 -17.54 9.27 3.26
C GLU A 915 -16.91 10.41 4.07
N TYR A 916 -17.46 10.70 5.24
CA TYR A 916 -16.96 11.68 6.21
C TYR A 916 -16.57 10.99 7.53
N GLU A 917 -15.86 11.67 8.43
CA GLU A 917 -15.58 11.17 9.78
C GLU A 917 -16.86 10.68 10.51
N SER A 918 -17.95 11.45 10.39
CA SER A 918 -19.28 11.08 10.90
C SER A 918 -19.80 9.72 10.42
N SER A 919 -19.42 9.24 9.24
CA SER A 919 -19.84 7.94 8.70
C SER A 919 -19.31 6.74 9.51
N PHE A 920 -18.25 6.92 10.31
CA PHE A 920 -17.54 5.85 11.01
C PHE A 920 -17.55 5.97 12.55
N VAL A 921 -18.22 6.98 13.11
CA VAL A 921 -18.35 7.15 14.58
C VAL A 921 -18.89 5.88 15.24
N GLY A 922 -19.94 5.27 14.68
CA GLY A 922 -20.52 4.01 15.15
C GLY A 922 -19.57 2.79 15.11
N GLN A 923 -18.49 2.85 14.33
CA GLN A 923 -17.47 1.80 14.24
C GLN A 923 -16.28 2.06 15.19
N GLY A 924 -16.20 3.26 15.79
CA GLY A 924 -15.17 3.62 16.76
C GLY A 924 -14.25 4.77 16.33
N TYR A 925 -14.48 5.40 15.18
CA TYR A 925 -13.56 6.36 14.55
C TYR A 925 -13.02 7.45 15.49
N MET A 926 -13.88 8.01 16.36
CA MET A 926 -13.48 9.00 17.37
C MET A 926 -12.32 8.54 18.26
N MET A 927 -12.35 7.28 18.70
CA MET A 927 -11.34 6.68 19.58
C MET A 927 -10.07 6.36 18.80
N SER A 928 -10.19 5.84 17.57
CA SER A 928 -9.04 5.59 16.69
C SER A 928 -8.31 6.88 16.31
N LYS A 929 -9.04 7.98 16.10
CA LYS A 929 -8.48 9.32 15.81
C LYS A 929 -7.80 9.94 17.03
N ASP A 930 -8.42 9.91 18.21
CA ASP A 930 -7.82 10.38 19.47
C ASP A 930 -6.53 9.59 19.80
N LEU A 931 -6.56 8.27 19.56
CA LEU A 931 -5.39 7.37 19.69
C LEU A 931 -4.28 7.67 18.66
N TRP A 932 -4.57 8.30 17.52
CA TRP A 932 -3.52 8.76 16.60
C TRP A 932 -2.97 10.15 16.95
N VAL A 933 -3.86 11.11 17.22
CA VAL A 933 -3.54 12.53 17.40
C VAL A 933 -2.92 12.80 18.77
N ASN A 934 -3.55 12.32 19.84
CA ASN A 934 -3.18 12.67 21.21
C ASN A 934 -2.33 11.62 21.91
N PHE A 935 -2.48 10.36 21.53
CA PHE A 935 -1.61 9.28 21.94
C PHE A 935 -0.40 9.23 20.98
N HIS A 936 -0.49 8.57 19.81
CA HIS A 936 0.68 8.35 18.95
C HIS A 936 1.46 9.63 18.54
N SER A 937 0.78 10.73 18.27
CA SER A 937 1.42 11.98 17.82
C SER A 937 1.66 13.02 18.93
N MET A 938 1.16 12.78 20.15
CA MET A 938 1.26 13.66 21.34
C MET A 938 0.87 15.14 21.06
N GLN A 939 -0.20 15.39 20.30
CA GLN A 939 -0.60 16.75 19.89
C GLN A 939 -1.44 17.50 20.93
N ASN A 940 -2.15 16.78 21.80
CA ASN A 940 -3.02 17.32 22.88
C ASN A 940 -4.13 18.27 22.39
N GLU A 941 -4.80 17.91 21.28
CA GLU A 941 -5.91 18.64 20.67
C GLU A 941 -7.29 18.05 21.07
N ASP A 942 -8.33 18.88 21.14
CA ASP A 942 -9.72 18.41 21.29
C ASP A 942 -10.21 17.72 20.00
N ILE A 943 -10.52 16.43 20.05
CA ILE A 943 -11.04 15.70 18.89
C ILE A 943 -12.45 16.16 18.48
N THR A 944 -12.50 16.74 17.28
CA THR A 944 -13.72 17.08 16.54
C THR A 944 -14.02 16.03 15.47
N ILE A 945 -15.29 15.95 15.06
CA ILE A 945 -15.78 15.09 13.99
C ILE A 945 -16.45 15.94 12.91
N ALA A 946 -15.91 15.88 11.70
CA ALA A 946 -16.54 16.41 10.51
C ALA A 946 -17.83 15.64 10.18
N GLN A 947 -18.93 16.38 10.15
CA GLN A 947 -20.22 15.87 9.68
C GLN A 947 -20.36 16.15 8.19
N LYS A 948 -21.06 15.26 7.46
CA LYS A 948 -21.53 15.57 6.10
C LYS A 948 -22.24 16.93 6.12
N PRO A 949 -21.83 17.92 5.29
CA PRO A 949 -22.42 19.25 5.31
C PRO A 949 -23.94 19.19 5.20
N THR A 950 -24.62 19.53 6.30
CA THR A 950 -26.07 19.61 6.30
C THR A 950 -26.47 20.77 5.41
N LEU A 951 -27.28 20.50 4.38
CA LEU A 951 -27.95 21.54 3.61
C LEU A 951 -29.03 22.18 4.51
N VAL A 952 -28.58 23.05 5.41
CA VAL A 952 -29.44 23.93 6.21
C VAL A 952 -29.99 24.98 5.27
N VAL A 953 -31.16 24.69 4.69
CA VAL A 953 -31.85 25.61 3.79
C VAL A 953 -33.15 26.08 4.44
N ASP A 954 -33.34 27.39 4.43
CA ASP A 954 -34.60 28.01 4.80
C ASP A 954 -35.75 27.36 4.00
N PRO A 955 -36.93 27.12 4.61
CA PRO A 955 -38.01 26.43 3.93
C PRO A 955 -38.55 27.20 2.71
N TYR A 956 -38.99 26.45 1.71
CA TYR A 956 -39.62 27.02 0.51
C TYR A 956 -40.83 27.88 0.90
N GLU A 957 -40.85 29.13 0.43
CA GLU A 957 -41.80 30.18 0.82
C GLU A 957 -41.97 30.42 2.34
N GLY A 958 -41.09 29.86 3.19
CA GLY A 958 -41.18 29.92 4.65
C GLY A 958 -42.12 28.89 5.30
N ILE A 959 -42.58 27.88 4.55
CA ILE A 959 -43.55 26.87 5.00
C ILE A 959 -42.86 25.82 5.90
N THR A 960 -43.28 25.72 7.16
CA THR A 960 -42.71 24.80 8.17
C THR A 960 -43.71 23.74 8.67
N GLU A 961 -44.99 23.89 8.32
CA GLU A 961 -46.10 22.99 8.64
C GLU A 961 -46.94 22.81 7.35
N PRO A 962 -47.66 21.69 7.14
CA PRO A 962 -48.45 21.47 5.93
C PRO A 962 -49.51 22.57 5.68
N PRO A 963 -49.65 23.07 4.44
CA PRO A 963 -50.66 24.09 4.13
C PRO A 963 -52.10 23.54 4.10
N GLU A 964 -53.10 24.41 4.24
CA GLU A 964 -54.52 24.03 4.22
C GLU A 964 -54.90 23.32 2.90
N GLY A 965 -55.14 22.01 2.99
CA GLY A 965 -55.48 21.15 1.84
C GLY A 965 -54.36 20.22 1.36
N ALA A 966 -53.19 20.23 2.00
CA ALA A 966 -52.19 19.18 1.83
C ALA A 966 -52.63 17.84 2.46
N TYR A 967 -52.03 16.73 2.00
CA TYR A 967 -52.19 15.40 2.59
C TYR A 967 -50.95 15.09 3.43
N GLU A 968 -51.09 14.96 4.74
CA GLU A 968 -49.98 14.80 5.70
C GLU A 968 -49.74 13.32 6.07
N SER A 969 -48.48 12.95 6.32
CA SER A 969 -48.10 11.63 6.82
C SER A 969 -48.44 11.43 8.29
N SER A 970 -48.94 10.25 8.66
CA SER A 970 -49.17 9.86 10.07
C SER A 970 -48.21 8.78 10.56
N GLU A 971 -47.83 8.82 11.84
CA GLU A 971 -47.02 7.80 12.50
C GLU A 971 -47.78 6.47 12.63
N SER A 972 -47.73 5.61 11.60
CA SER A 972 -48.36 4.28 11.63
C SER A 972 -47.66 3.21 10.78
N LEU A 973 -46.40 3.44 10.37
CA LEU A 973 -45.63 2.49 9.55
C LEU A 973 -45.22 1.26 10.37
N GLY A 974 -46.12 0.28 10.40
CA GLY A 974 -45.94 -1.07 10.92
C GLY A 974 -46.72 -2.07 10.06
N ASP A 975 -47.19 -3.18 10.64
CA ASP A 975 -47.96 -4.18 9.89
C ASP A 975 -49.31 -3.65 9.38
N VAL A 976 -49.93 -2.70 10.08
CA VAL A 976 -51.27 -2.15 9.78
C VAL A 976 -51.27 -0.63 9.92
N PHE A 977 -51.73 0.07 8.88
CA PHE A 977 -51.82 1.54 8.84
C PHE A 977 -53.07 2.09 9.55
N ALA A 978 -52.95 3.30 10.08
CA ALA A 978 -54.03 4.03 10.73
C ALA A 978 -55.04 4.61 9.70
N ASP A 979 -56.27 4.93 10.15
CA ASP A 979 -57.33 5.49 9.30
C ASP A 979 -56.90 6.80 8.63
N GLU A 980 -56.19 7.64 9.39
CA GLU A 980 -55.63 8.94 9.02
C GLU A 980 -54.49 8.90 8.01
N SER A 981 -53.94 7.72 7.68
CA SER A 981 -52.95 7.57 6.61
C SER A 981 -53.59 7.49 5.21
N TYR A 982 -54.92 7.31 5.11
CA TYR A 982 -55.63 7.01 3.84
C TYR A 982 -56.36 8.21 3.24
N PHE A 983 -56.17 8.40 1.93
CA PHE A 983 -56.76 9.49 1.16
C PHE A 983 -57.47 8.95 -0.10
N ASP A 984 -58.81 8.90 -0.06
CA ASP A 984 -59.67 8.52 -1.18
C ASP A 984 -59.54 9.55 -2.33
N LEU A 985 -59.06 9.10 -3.49
CA LEU A 985 -58.85 9.93 -4.69
C LEU A 985 -60.16 10.21 -5.45
N GLY A 986 -61.30 9.74 -4.94
CA GLY A 986 -62.65 10.00 -5.42
C GLY A 986 -63.06 9.21 -6.66
N LYS A 987 -62.18 8.36 -7.21
CA LYS A 987 -62.40 7.60 -8.44
C LYS A 987 -61.54 6.33 -8.51
N LYS A 988 -62.12 5.23 -9.02
CA LYS A 988 -61.37 4.04 -9.49
C LYS A 988 -60.82 4.24 -10.90
N TYR A 989 -59.51 4.07 -11.05
CA TYR A 989 -58.79 4.13 -12.31
C TYR A 989 -58.34 2.71 -12.72
N THR A 990 -59.14 2.04 -13.56
CA THR A 990 -58.94 0.63 -13.98
C THR A 990 -58.01 0.47 -15.20
N GLY A 991 -57.04 1.36 -15.36
CA GLY A 991 -56.24 1.47 -16.58
C GLY A 991 -54.95 2.25 -16.33
N LYS A 992 -54.55 3.07 -17.30
CA LYS A 992 -53.50 4.06 -17.10
C LYS A 992 -54.07 5.27 -16.31
N VAL A 993 -53.30 5.76 -15.36
CA VAL A 993 -53.53 7.01 -14.63
C VAL A 993 -52.18 7.67 -14.33
N THR A 994 -52.09 8.98 -14.51
CA THR A 994 -50.90 9.75 -14.10
C THR A 994 -51.28 10.64 -12.91
N ALA A 995 -50.53 10.51 -11.82
CA ALA A 995 -50.58 11.40 -10.66
C ALA A 995 -49.41 12.39 -10.71
N GLU A 996 -49.69 13.68 -10.67
CA GLU A 996 -48.70 14.76 -10.61
C GLU A 996 -48.90 15.54 -9.31
N PHE A 997 -47.86 15.65 -8.48
CA PHE A 997 -47.92 16.22 -7.13
C PHE A 997 -46.57 16.73 -6.64
N ASP A 998 -46.55 17.55 -5.60
CA ASP A 998 -45.32 17.93 -4.91
C ASP A 998 -45.20 17.19 -3.57
N LEU A 999 -44.03 16.62 -3.29
CA LEU A 999 -43.66 16.00 -2.03
C LEU A 999 -42.78 16.96 -1.23
N VAL A 1000 -43.11 17.20 0.04
CA VAL A 1000 -42.39 18.13 0.94
C VAL A 1000 -41.98 17.41 2.22
N PHE A 1001 -40.73 17.62 2.66
CA PHE A 1001 -40.21 17.12 3.93
C PHE A 1001 -40.23 18.22 5.00
N GLY A 1002 -40.66 17.90 6.21
CA GLY A 1002 -40.73 18.84 7.33
C GLY A 1002 -39.37 19.28 7.88
N PRO A 1003 -39.33 20.32 8.73
CA PRO A 1003 -38.08 20.88 9.27
C PRO A 1003 -37.33 19.93 10.22
N ASP A 1004 -38.02 18.99 10.87
CA ASP A 1004 -37.43 18.03 11.81
C ASP A 1004 -37.00 16.70 11.14
N THR A 1005 -36.95 16.65 9.80
CA THR A 1005 -36.67 15.44 9.02
C THR A 1005 -35.16 15.15 8.92
N ASP A 1006 -34.65 14.21 9.70
CA ASP A 1006 -33.22 13.86 9.72
C ASP A 1006 -32.87 12.57 8.95
N SER A 1007 -31.63 12.08 9.12
CA SER A 1007 -31.16 10.85 8.47
C SER A 1007 -31.74 9.54 9.02
N ALA A 1008 -32.35 9.56 10.22
CA ALA A 1008 -33.06 8.42 10.79
C ALA A 1008 -34.51 8.33 10.28
N PHE A 1009 -35.02 9.37 9.63
CA PHE A 1009 -36.36 9.39 9.03
C PHE A 1009 -36.63 8.19 8.11
N ASN A 1010 -37.80 7.58 8.29
CA ASN A 1010 -38.34 6.51 7.47
C ASN A 1010 -39.85 6.75 7.23
N GLY A 1011 -40.22 7.00 5.98
CA GLY A 1011 -41.58 7.31 5.56
C GLY A 1011 -41.90 6.76 4.17
N VAL A 1012 -43.19 6.54 3.89
CA VAL A 1012 -43.66 5.85 2.68
C VAL A 1012 -44.90 6.50 2.06
N LEU A 1013 -44.85 6.70 0.75
CA LEU A 1013 -45.97 7.12 -0.08
C LEU A 1013 -46.39 5.95 -0.97
N MET A 1014 -47.68 5.60 -0.96
CA MET A 1014 -48.21 4.46 -1.72
C MET A 1014 -49.50 4.82 -2.45
N PHE A 1015 -49.81 4.05 -3.50
CA PHE A 1015 -51.11 4.04 -4.16
C PHE A 1015 -51.69 2.62 -4.16
N ASP A 1016 -53.01 2.53 -3.95
CA ASP A 1016 -53.74 1.27 -3.73
C ASP A 1016 -55.17 1.30 -4.31
N GLU A 1017 -55.92 0.20 -4.20
CA GLU A 1017 -57.34 0.14 -4.60
C GLU A 1017 -58.22 1.11 -3.79
N GLN A 1018 -59.13 1.83 -4.46
CA GLN A 1018 -60.11 2.69 -3.77
C GLN A 1018 -60.96 1.93 -2.74
N GLY A 1019 -60.90 2.33 -1.48
CA GLY A 1019 -61.63 1.73 -0.37
C GLY A 1019 -60.99 0.44 0.15
N ALA A 1020 -59.65 0.32 0.10
CA ALA A 1020 -58.91 -0.85 0.57
C ALA A 1020 -59.21 -1.15 2.05
N THR A 1021 -59.75 -2.35 2.32
CA THR A 1021 -60.11 -2.77 3.69
C THR A 1021 -58.99 -3.51 4.42
N ASP A 1022 -58.09 -4.15 3.69
CA ASP A 1022 -56.95 -4.90 4.22
C ASP A 1022 -55.73 -3.97 4.34
N ARG A 1023 -55.79 -3.05 5.31
CA ARG A 1023 -54.88 -1.90 5.54
C ARG A 1023 -53.44 -2.26 5.95
N ILE A 1024 -52.81 -3.15 5.21
CA ILE A 1024 -51.60 -3.88 5.60
C ILE A 1024 -50.41 -3.43 4.74
N TRP A 1025 -49.30 -3.08 5.38
CA TRP A 1025 -48.05 -2.69 4.68
C TRP A 1025 -47.60 -3.70 3.62
N GLY A 1026 -47.83 -4.99 3.85
CA GLY A 1026 -47.52 -6.06 2.88
C GLY A 1026 -48.31 -6.01 1.57
N ASN A 1027 -49.48 -5.36 1.55
CA ASN A 1027 -50.46 -5.44 0.45
C ASN A 1027 -50.39 -4.26 -0.55
N THR A 1028 -49.65 -3.20 -0.26
CA THR A 1028 -49.63 -1.99 -1.11
C THR A 1028 -48.80 -2.19 -2.38
N ASN A 1029 -49.36 -1.82 -3.54
CA ASN A 1029 -48.83 -2.26 -4.85
C ASN A 1029 -47.81 -1.29 -5.46
N VAL A 1030 -48.06 0.02 -5.37
CA VAL A 1030 -47.18 1.10 -5.86
C VAL A 1030 -46.61 1.83 -4.66
N LEU A 1031 -45.29 2.06 -4.62
CA LEU A 1031 -44.61 2.40 -3.36
C LEU A 1031 -43.30 3.18 -3.58
N ILE A 1032 -43.23 4.35 -2.94
CA ILE A 1032 -42.06 5.22 -2.80
C ILE A 1032 -41.66 5.23 -1.32
N GLN A 1033 -40.39 4.98 -1.01
CA GLN A 1033 -39.85 5.00 0.35
C GLN A 1033 -38.77 6.08 0.49
N CYS A 1034 -38.92 6.90 1.53
CA CYS A 1034 -37.96 7.91 1.94
C CYS A 1034 -37.33 7.42 3.25
N SER A 1035 -36.13 6.83 3.18
CA SER A 1035 -35.46 6.19 4.32
C SER A 1035 -33.96 6.44 4.27
N GLY A 1036 -33.32 6.69 5.43
CA GLY A 1036 -31.86 6.82 5.50
C GLY A 1036 -31.29 7.98 4.67
N GLY A 1037 -32.03 9.09 4.60
CA GLY A 1037 -31.74 10.23 3.71
C GLY A 1037 -31.95 9.97 2.21
N LYS A 1038 -32.48 8.82 1.78
CA LYS A 1038 -32.60 8.42 0.37
C LYS A 1038 -34.04 8.19 -0.07
N ILE A 1039 -34.37 8.62 -1.29
CA ILE A 1039 -35.64 8.31 -1.97
C ILE A 1039 -35.47 7.04 -2.82
N ASN A 1040 -36.38 6.07 -2.66
CA ASN A 1040 -36.30 4.75 -3.28
C ASN A 1040 -37.65 4.34 -3.87
N ILE A 1041 -37.65 3.77 -5.08
CA ILE A 1041 -38.85 3.32 -5.78
C ILE A 1041 -38.87 1.78 -5.79
N ARG A 1042 -40.03 1.16 -5.52
CA ARG A 1042 -40.12 -0.30 -5.37
C ARG A 1042 -40.39 -1.02 -6.69
N ASN A 1043 -39.48 -1.89 -7.13
CA ASN A 1043 -39.67 -2.77 -8.27
C ASN A 1043 -39.94 -4.21 -7.80
N GLY A 1044 -41.22 -4.60 -7.73
CA GLY A 1044 -41.63 -5.93 -7.28
C GLY A 1044 -41.17 -6.27 -5.86
N SER A 1045 -40.18 -7.16 -5.75
CA SER A 1045 -39.58 -7.59 -4.48
C SER A 1045 -38.60 -6.57 -3.91
N ASN A 1046 -37.97 -5.74 -4.76
CA ASN A 1046 -36.76 -4.98 -4.45
C ASN A 1046 -37.03 -3.47 -4.40
N TYR A 1047 -36.14 -2.73 -3.74
CA TYR A 1047 -36.06 -1.27 -3.83
C TYR A 1047 -34.94 -0.87 -4.80
N VAL A 1048 -35.14 0.23 -5.52
CA VAL A 1048 -34.13 0.87 -6.37
C VAL A 1048 -34.02 2.32 -5.92
N TYR A 1049 -32.80 2.78 -5.67
CA TYR A 1049 -32.52 4.18 -5.31
C TYR A 1049 -32.83 5.10 -6.50
N SER A 1050 -33.51 6.23 -6.29
CA SER A 1050 -33.92 7.13 -7.37
C SER A 1050 -32.82 8.07 -7.86
N GLY A 1051 -31.65 8.08 -7.23
CA GLY A 1051 -30.61 9.08 -7.43
C GLY A 1051 -30.70 10.27 -6.45
N TYR A 1052 -31.88 10.53 -5.87
CA TYR A 1052 -32.13 11.69 -5.02
C TYR A 1052 -32.11 11.39 -3.51
N GLU A 1053 -31.34 12.19 -2.78
CA GLU A 1053 -31.38 12.29 -1.32
C GLU A 1053 -32.42 13.31 -0.84
N PHE A 1054 -32.89 13.20 0.40
CA PHE A 1054 -33.75 14.20 1.06
C PHE A 1054 -33.11 14.72 2.36
N ALA A 1055 -33.55 15.91 2.79
CA ALA A 1055 -33.15 16.54 4.05
C ALA A 1055 -34.29 17.49 4.52
N PRO A 1056 -34.14 18.21 5.65
CA PRO A 1056 -35.14 19.17 6.12
C PRO A 1056 -35.59 20.17 5.05
N ASN A 1057 -36.90 20.42 4.97
CA ASN A 1057 -37.52 21.38 4.05
C ASN A 1057 -37.38 21.09 2.54
N PHE A 1058 -36.84 19.93 2.13
CA PHE A 1058 -36.68 19.61 0.69
C PHE A 1058 -38.04 19.44 -0.01
N ARG A 1059 -38.11 19.84 -1.28
CA ARG A 1059 -39.32 19.74 -2.13
C ARG A 1059 -38.98 19.09 -3.47
N PHE A 1060 -39.80 18.10 -3.84
CA PHE A 1060 -39.70 17.40 -5.11
C PHE A 1060 -41.05 17.40 -5.82
N HIS A 1061 -41.08 17.78 -7.10
CA HIS A 1061 -42.22 17.45 -7.94
C HIS A 1061 -42.10 15.99 -8.37
N PHE A 1062 -43.22 15.26 -8.33
CA PHE A 1062 -43.35 13.87 -8.73
C PHE A 1062 -44.41 13.74 -9.82
N LYS A 1063 -44.08 12.96 -10.86
CA LYS A 1063 -45.05 12.42 -11.81
C LYS A 1063 -44.99 10.90 -11.76
N VAL A 1064 -46.11 10.27 -11.43
CA VAL A 1064 -46.23 8.82 -11.23
C VAL A 1064 -47.27 8.29 -12.21
N GLU A 1065 -46.80 7.61 -13.26
CA GLU A 1065 -47.64 6.97 -14.27
C GLU A 1065 -47.89 5.51 -13.87
N MET A 1066 -49.12 5.16 -13.53
CA MET A 1066 -49.52 3.82 -13.10
C MET A 1066 -50.42 3.18 -14.15
N ASP A 1067 -50.18 1.90 -14.49
CA ASP A 1067 -51.05 1.12 -15.35
C ASP A 1067 -51.53 -0.14 -14.62
N ALA A 1068 -52.72 -0.05 -14.01
CA ALA A 1068 -53.35 -1.16 -13.29
C ALA A 1068 -53.64 -2.37 -14.19
N SER A 1069 -53.79 -2.16 -15.51
CA SER A 1069 -54.04 -3.26 -16.46
C SER A 1069 -52.77 -4.05 -16.80
N LYS A 1070 -51.59 -3.43 -16.66
CA LYS A 1070 -50.27 -4.08 -16.81
C LYS A 1070 -49.60 -4.46 -15.49
N LYS A 1071 -50.05 -3.89 -14.36
CA LYS A 1071 -49.41 -3.99 -13.02
C LYS A 1071 -47.99 -3.42 -13.01
N THR A 1072 -47.82 -2.29 -13.70
CA THR A 1072 -46.55 -1.57 -13.84
C THR A 1072 -46.72 -0.08 -13.58
N TYR A 1073 -45.67 0.59 -13.14
CA TYR A 1073 -45.64 2.04 -13.01
C TYR A 1073 -44.26 2.63 -13.39
N SER A 1074 -44.25 3.91 -13.76
CA SER A 1074 -43.06 4.70 -14.00
C SER A 1074 -43.09 5.96 -13.13
N VAL A 1075 -41.93 6.43 -12.69
CA VAL A 1075 -41.79 7.61 -11.82
C VAL A 1075 -40.78 8.57 -12.46
N TRP A 1076 -41.18 9.83 -12.57
CA TRP A 1076 -40.29 10.95 -12.81
C TRP A 1076 -40.23 11.82 -11.56
N MET A 1077 -39.08 12.45 -11.36
CA MET A 1077 -38.83 13.39 -10.28
C MET A 1077 -38.21 14.69 -10.82
N THR A 1078 -38.52 15.80 -10.18
CA THR A 1078 -37.86 17.10 -10.37
C THR A 1078 -37.58 17.68 -8.99
N PRO A 1079 -36.32 17.88 -8.57
CA PRO A 1079 -36.05 18.65 -7.36
C PRO A 1079 -36.48 20.11 -7.60
N THR A 1080 -37.27 20.68 -6.69
CA THR A 1080 -37.80 22.06 -6.80
C THR A 1080 -37.32 22.98 -5.68
N TRP A 1081 -36.93 22.41 -4.53
CA TRP A 1081 -36.21 23.09 -3.46
C TRP A 1081 -35.32 22.07 -2.71
N PRO A 1082 -34.08 22.40 -2.29
CA PRO A 1082 -33.44 23.72 -2.31
C PRO A 1082 -32.91 24.15 -3.67
N THR A 1083 -32.58 23.18 -4.52
CA THR A 1083 -32.08 23.37 -5.88
C THR A 1083 -33.17 22.98 -6.87
N GLY A 1084 -33.54 23.89 -7.77
CA GLY A 1084 -34.36 23.56 -8.93
C GLY A 1084 -33.55 22.76 -9.96
N GLY A 1085 -34.10 21.65 -10.44
CA GLY A 1085 -33.52 20.82 -11.50
C GLY A 1085 -34.47 20.60 -12.68
N GLU A 1086 -34.08 19.73 -13.61
CA GLU A 1086 -34.92 19.24 -14.71
C GLU A 1086 -35.74 18.01 -14.27
N GLU A 1087 -36.65 17.54 -15.14
CA GLU A 1087 -37.41 16.30 -14.91
C GLU A 1087 -36.62 15.06 -15.36
N GLU A 1088 -36.35 14.14 -14.44
CA GLU A 1088 -35.63 12.89 -14.69
C GLU A 1088 -36.53 11.65 -14.49
N LEU A 1089 -36.39 10.66 -15.37
CA LEU A 1089 -37.07 9.36 -15.29
C LEU A 1089 -36.30 8.43 -14.35
N VAL A 1090 -36.71 8.37 -13.08
CA VAL A 1090 -36.02 7.60 -12.03
C VAL A 1090 -36.46 6.14 -11.93
N ALA A 1091 -37.62 5.79 -12.51
CA ALA A 1091 -38.11 4.42 -12.60
C ALA A 1091 -38.93 4.22 -13.88
N GLU A 1092 -38.56 3.23 -14.71
CA GLU A 1092 -39.28 2.91 -15.94
C GLU A 1092 -39.93 1.50 -15.86
N ASN A 1093 -41.26 1.44 -16.03
CA ASN A 1093 -42.03 0.18 -16.10
C ASN A 1093 -41.82 -0.78 -14.90
N PHE A 1094 -41.59 -0.26 -13.70
CA PHE A 1094 -41.41 -1.05 -12.48
C PHE A 1094 -42.66 -1.87 -12.16
N ALA A 1095 -42.47 -3.12 -11.74
CA ALA A 1095 -43.56 -4.03 -11.40
C ALA A 1095 -44.19 -3.69 -10.04
N PHE A 1096 -45.50 -3.88 -9.93
CA PHE A 1096 -46.21 -3.83 -8.63
C PHE A 1096 -45.61 -4.83 -7.62
N ARG A 1097 -45.71 -4.50 -6.33
CA ARG A 1097 -45.10 -5.24 -5.21
C ARG A 1097 -45.31 -6.75 -5.28
N THR A 1098 -44.22 -7.50 -5.28
CA THR A 1098 -44.28 -8.98 -5.29
C THR A 1098 -44.81 -9.49 -3.96
N GLY A 1099 -45.89 -10.27 -4.00
CA GLY A 1099 -46.56 -10.84 -2.83
C GLY A 1099 -47.69 -9.98 -2.24
N ALA A 1100 -47.92 -8.78 -2.78
CA ALA A 1100 -49.11 -7.99 -2.47
C ALA A 1100 -50.40 -8.64 -3.01
N VAL A 1101 -51.55 -8.19 -2.51
CA VAL A 1101 -52.86 -8.52 -3.10
C VAL A 1101 -53.00 -7.78 -4.43
N GLU A 1102 -53.36 -8.49 -5.51
CA GLU A 1102 -53.48 -7.88 -6.83
C GLU A 1102 -54.68 -6.94 -6.93
N ILE A 1103 -54.45 -5.66 -7.16
CA ILE A 1103 -55.49 -4.65 -7.43
C ILE A 1103 -55.76 -4.51 -8.94
N ASP A 1104 -57.02 -4.24 -9.32
CA ASP A 1104 -57.43 -3.95 -10.71
C ASP A 1104 -57.74 -2.46 -10.97
N ASN A 1105 -57.61 -1.62 -9.94
CA ASN A 1105 -57.79 -0.18 -9.99
C ASN A 1105 -56.86 0.53 -9.01
N ILE A 1106 -56.39 1.72 -9.38
CA ILE A 1106 -55.85 2.70 -8.43
C ILE A 1106 -57.01 3.58 -7.95
N GLY A 1107 -56.99 4.02 -6.69
CA GLY A 1107 -57.91 5.06 -6.23
C GLY A 1107 -57.83 5.49 -4.76
N ASP A 1108 -56.97 4.87 -3.94
CA ASP A 1108 -56.55 5.43 -2.64
C ASP A 1108 -55.05 5.82 -2.73
N MET A 1109 -54.66 6.88 -2.03
CA MET A 1109 -53.26 7.24 -1.73
C MET A 1109 -53.01 7.08 -0.22
N ILE A 1110 -51.79 6.69 0.16
CA ILE A 1110 -51.41 6.46 1.57
C ILE A 1110 -50.10 7.17 1.88
N LEU A 1111 -50.03 7.92 2.99
CA LEU A 1111 -48.79 8.50 3.53
C LEU A 1111 -48.60 8.07 4.99
N SER A 1112 -47.43 7.52 5.34
CA SER A 1112 -47.13 7.13 6.72
C SER A 1112 -45.64 7.21 7.07
N THR A 1113 -45.33 7.47 8.33
CA THR A 1113 -43.97 7.48 8.93
C THR A 1113 -43.80 6.41 10.00
N GLU A 1114 -42.55 6.04 10.30
CA GLU A 1114 -42.19 5.11 11.37
C GLU A 1114 -42.43 5.70 12.77
N VAL A 1115 -43.01 4.89 13.66
CA VAL A 1115 -43.51 5.31 14.97
C VAL A 1115 -42.35 5.66 15.90
N GLY A 1116 -42.34 6.89 16.43
CA GLY A 1116 -41.27 7.37 17.32
C GLY A 1116 -40.00 7.86 16.62
N VAL A 1117 -40.02 8.00 15.30
CA VAL A 1117 -38.98 8.70 14.52
C VAL A 1117 -39.38 10.17 14.34
N MET A 1118 -38.41 11.10 14.34
CA MET A 1118 -38.70 12.53 14.18
C MET A 1118 -38.77 12.95 12.70
N GLY A 1119 -39.57 13.99 12.44
CA GLY A 1119 -39.87 14.49 11.09
C GLY A 1119 -41.21 14.01 10.55
N SER A 1120 -41.69 14.70 9.52
CA SER A 1120 -42.93 14.39 8.80
C SER A 1120 -42.79 14.75 7.33
N PHE A 1121 -43.73 14.30 6.49
CA PHE A 1121 -43.76 14.69 5.09
C PHE A 1121 -45.20 14.82 4.60
N TRP A 1122 -45.42 15.61 3.56
CA TRP A 1122 -46.76 15.84 3.01
C TRP A 1122 -46.77 15.98 1.49
N VAL A 1123 -47.96 15.77 0.91
CA VAL A 1123 -48.24 15.92 -0.52
C VAL A 1123 -49.09 17.17 -0.76
N GLU A 1124 -48.60 18.04 -1.63
CA GLU A 1124 -49.30 19.23 -2.13
C GLU A 1124 -49.66 19.07 -3.63
N ASN A 1125 -50.56 19.92 -4.12
CA ASN A 1125 -50.84 20.10 -5.55
C ASN A 1125 -51.25 18.84 -6.35
N LEU A 1126 -51.70 17.76 -5.67
CA LEU A 1126 -52.06 16.49 -6.31
C LEU A 1126 -53.14 16.67 -7.39
N THR A 1127 -52.79 16.27 -8.61
CA THR A 1127 -53.68 16.18 -9.77
C THR A 1127 -53.61 14.78 -10.39
N LEU A 1128 -54.70 14.37 -11.06
CA LEU A 1128 -54.86 13.02 -11.63
C LEU A 1128 -55.44 13.09 -13.04
N SER A 1129 -54.83 12.36 -13.98
CA SER A 1129 -55.23 12.31 -15.40
C SER A 1129 -55.26 10.88 -15.97
N GLU A 1130 -55.94 10.67 -17.11
CA GLU A 1130 -56.11 9.39 -17.83
C GLU A 1130 -55.54 9.45 -19.26
#